data_AF-A0A5M8PIX5-F1
#
_entry.id   AF-A0A5M8PIX5-F1
#
_cell.length_a   1.000
_cell.length_b   1.000
_cell.length_c   1.000
_cell.angle_alpha   90.00
_cell.angle_beta   90.00
_cell.angle_gamma   90.00
#
_symmetry.space_group_name_H-M   'P 1'
#
loop_
_entity.id
_entity.type
_entity.pdbx_description
1 polymer ?
#
loop_
_entity_poly.entity_id
_entity_poly.type
_entity_poly.pdbx_seq_one_letter_code
_entity_poly.pdbx_strand_id
1 'polypeptide(L)'
;MSSFDRGKRRLFFLIAVISLFLIVANLLVLSGADVRSRIEKLPILGKPQKTSGGGLSDHGPLDSSWQDDSSFEDVPGPVDSHPISVSIVEAEKKWRGYENNRSNTFKECVSKYRRKYGRHPPPGFEEWYRFARARDVHNIDDFDQIMDDLRPFWAVEPYIIRTLAAHMWEKKDDGISGIHIRNHTVVKQNNLSWRSETMVDLIERFIKYIPDMDIATNKLDQPRVVVPWEVMQSMLAKELETRRTPPEASNEFTQDMDSYLDVDAEQDDGPREDAQWYPAHGEQYMNIAKTACPPESHARANNSTLADSEALYKSRLGGIITNFNRSSDLCTMGPELQDEHGFLYSSSTVIATKRLVPVFGECKVNVNSDILFPANMYWKKDKRYEYDGTYDDDWSTKQENTIWRGVTSGGAQTENNWQHMHRQRLVMLLNGTEMQEKVVRILTEQPEQKGEYENFMQFKPSAFAKQYTDVGFVETWGCVPDCDFYNDVWTLKPEIPLPEQFKYRYLIDVDGHSFSGRWRAFLESKSLGIKATIFREWHDSRLFAWKHFVPMDNRFDDIYSILTYFVGVGRLGEQHLAEENNASEIAYVPRHDAEAKRLALQGSEWARKVLRRDDIEIYMFRLLLEYGRVIDDNRDRIGYAGDGSELDKPTVAGGP
;
A
#
# COMPACT_ATOMS: atom_id res chain seq x y z
N MET A 1 -6.20 49.00 -71.77
CA MET A 1 -7.30 48.61 -70.86
C MET A 1 -6.74 47.61 -69.87
N SER A 2 -6.73 48.01 -68.60
CA SER A 2 -5.97 47.43 -67.49
C SER A 2 -6.35 45.98 -67.21
N SER A 3 -5.37 45.10 -67.40
CA SER A 3 -5.37 43.70 -66.99
C SER A 3 -5.45 43.63 -65.46
N PHE A 4 -6.60 43.19 -64.97
CA PHE A 4 -6.90 42.97 -63.57
C PHE A 4 -5.96 41.90 -62.97
N ASP A 5 -5.08 42.34 -62.08
CA ASP A 5 -4.02 41.54 -61.48
C ASP A 5 -4.57 40.46 -60.55
N ARG A 6 -4.48 39.22 -61.04
CA ARG A 6 -4.90 37.97 -60.39
C ARG A 6 -4.15 37.71 -59.07
N GLY A 7 -3.02 38.40 -58.83
CA GLY A 7 -2.25 38.34 -57.59
C GLY A 7 -2.94 39.04 -56.40
N LYS A 8 -3.65 40.15 -56.65
CA LYS A 8 -4.33 40.92 -55.59
C LYS A 8 -5.55 40.18 -55.02
N ARG A 9 -6.24 39.37 -55.83
CA ARG A 9 -7.35 38.51 -55.37
C ARG A 9 -6.89 37.40 -54.44
N ARG A 10 -5.72 36.80 -54.69
CA ARG A 10 -5.15 35.78 -53.80
C ARG A 10 -4.68 36.38 -52.48
N LEU A 11 -4.10 37.57 -52.52
CA LEU A 11 -3.70 38.29 -51.31
C LEU A 11 -4.93 38.70 -50.46
N PHE A 12 -6.00 39.20 -51.09
CA PHE A 12 -7.25 39.51 -50.38
C PHE A 12 -7.93 38.26 -49.80
N PHE A 13 -7.94 37.14 -50.53
CA PHE A 13 -8.47 35.88 -50.01
C PHE A 13 -7.64 35.35 -48.83
N LEU A 14 -6.31 35.46 -48.91
CA LEU A 14 -5.41 35.07 -47.84
C LEU A 14 -5.63 35.93 -46.58
N ILE A 15 -5.76 37.25 -46.74
CA ILE A 15 -6.02 38.19 -45.64
C ILE A 15 -7.41 37.94 -45.02
N ALA A 16 -8.42 37.62 -45.84
CA ALA A 16 -9.77 37.30 -45.35
C ALA A 16 -9.79 35.97 -44.57
N VAL A 17 -9.07 34.95 -45.03
CA VAL A 17 -8.95 33.65 -44.32
C VAL A 17 -8.18 33.82 -43.01
N ILE A 18 -7.09 34.60 -43.00
CA ILE A 18 -6.32 34.90 -41.79
C ILE A 18 -7.19 35.70 -40.78
N SER A 19 -7.97 36.67 -41.26
CA SER A 19 -8.87 37.46 -40.40
C SER A 19 -9.99 36.60 -39.81
N LEU A 20 -10.57 35.69 -40.61
CA LEU A 20 -11.58 34.73 -40.12
C LEU A 20 -10.97 33.78 -39.08
N PHE A 21 -9.75 33.30 -39.30
CA PHE A 21 -9.03 32.45 -38.36
C PHE A 21 -8.73 33.18 -37.04
N LEU A 22 -8.37 34.46 -37.10
CA LEU A 22 -8.16 35.31 -35.92
C LEU A 22 -9.45 35.60 -35.17
N ILE A 23 -10.59 35.76 -35.86
CA ILE A 23 -11.90 35.95 -35.22
C ILE A 23 -12.35 34.67 -34.53
N VAL A 24 -12.22 33.51 -35.19
CA VAL A 24 -12.54 32.20 -34.60
C VAL A 24 -11.62 31.88 -33.42
N ALA A 25 -10.31 32.17 -33.54
CA ALA A 25 -9.36 31.99 -32.44
C ALA A 25 -9.68 32.91 -31.25
N ASN A 26 -10.05 34.18 -31.47
CA ASN A 26 -10.46 35.08 -30.39
C ASN A 26 -11.79 34.68 -29.74
N LEU A 27 -12.74 34.12 -30.49
CA LEU A 27 -13.99 33.56 -29.96
C LEU A 27 -13.76 32.27 -29.16
N LEU A 28 -12.78 31.46 -29.52
CA LEU A 28 -12.34 30.29 -28.76
C LEU A 28 -11.58 30.68 -27.48
N VAL A 29 -10.83 31.79 -27.52
CA VAL A 29 -10.14 32.38 -26.35
C VAL A 29 -11.12 33.02 -25.36
N LEU A 30 -12.26 33.54 -25.83
CA LEU A 30 -13.34 34.06 -24.96
C LEU A 30 -14.26 32.96 -24.40
N SER A 31 -14.16 31.71 -24.87
CA SER A 31 -14.98 30.58 -24.41
C SER A 31 -14.25 29.57 -23.52
N GLY A 32 -13.06 29.91 -23.01
CA GLY A 32 -12.47 29.23 -21.85
C GLY A 32 -12.01 27.79 -22.09
N ALA A 33 -11.18 27.58 -23.11
CA ALA A 33 -10.38 26.36 -23.23
C ALA A 33 -8.92 26.65 -22.80
N ASP A 34 -8.50 25.98 -21.73
CA ASP A 34 -7.20 26.09 -21.06
C ASP A 34 -6.03 25.62 -21.97
N VAL A 35 -5.11 26.54 -22.27
CA VAL A 35 -3.81 26.25 -22.90
C VAL A 35 -2.71 27.02 -22.15
N ARG A 36 -2.67 26.91 -20.82
CA ARG A 36 -1.60 27.52 -20.02
C ARG A 36 -0.31 26.69 -19.96
N SER A 37 -0.22 25.56 -20.66
CA SER A 37 0.98 24.68 -20.65
C SER A 37 1.90 24.77 -21.87
N ARG A 38 1.75 25.71 -22.82
CA ARG A 38 2.54 25.63 -24.08
C ARG A 38 3.26 26.88 -24.58
N ILE A 39 3.59 27.83 -23.71
CA ILE A 39 4.61 28.85 -24.06
C ILE A 39 5.53 29.09 -22.87
N GLU A 40 6.19 28.01 -22.44
CA GLU A 40 7.63 28.13 -22.30
C GLU A 40 8.21 28.36 -23.71
N LYS A 41 9.00 29.43 -23.84
CA LYS A 41 10.07 29.66 -24.84
C LYS A 41 9.84 30.81 -25.81
N LEU A 42 10.40 31.96 -25.41
CA LEU A 42 11.13 32.86 -26.30
C LEU A 42 12.54 33.14 -25.69
N PRO A 43 13.58 33.48 -26.50
CA PRO A 43 14.86 32.73 -26.48
C PRO A 43 16.17 33.54 -26.24
N ILE A 44 17.22 32.77 -25.84
CA ILE A 44 18.66 32.75 -26.28
C ILE A 44 19.65 33.86 -25.83
N LEU A 45 20.83 33.47 -25.26
CA LEU A 45 22.18 33.56 -25.91
C LEU A 45 23.34 32.90 -25.12
N GLY A 46 24.23 32.18 -25.84
CA GLY A 46 25.60 31.85 -25.40
C GLY A 46 26.16 30.48 -25.82
N LYS A 47 26.83 30.40 -26.99
CA LYS A 47 27.79 29.33 -27.37
C LYS A 47 29.22 29.89 -27.23
N PRO A 48 30.26 29.10 -26.87
CA PRO A 48 31.04 28.24 -27.80
C PRO A 48 31.54 26.92 -27.13
N GLN A 49 32.22 25.94 -27.73
CA GLN A 49 32.45 25.40 -29.08
C GLN A 49 33.21 24.06 -28.87
N LYS A 50 32.81 23.03 -29.63
CA LYS A 50 33.44 21.74 -29.97
C LYS A 50 34.82 21.34 -29.38
N THR A 51 34.93 20.08 -28.96
CA THR A 51 35.83 19.07 -29.56
C THR A 51 35.24 17.66 -29.46
N SER A 52 35.79 16.75 -30.27
CA SER A 52 35.21 15.55 -30.87
C SER A 52 35.89 14.25 -30.42
N GLY A 53 35.16 13.13 -30.57
CA GLY A 53 35.66 11.75 -30.60
C GLY A 53 35.12 10.95 -29.41
N GLY A 54 34.44 9.82 -29.53
CA GLY A 54 34.29 8.84 -30.60
C GLY A 54 34.40 7.46 -29.94
N GLY A 55 33.41 6.58 -30.10
CA GLY A 55 33.52 5.17 -29.69
C GLY A 55 32.23 4.58 -29.10
N LEU A 56 31.55 3.77 -29.92
CA LEU A 56 30.46 2.86 -29.54
C LEU A 56 30.99 1.55 -28.91
N SER A 57 30.04 0.76 -28.39
CA SER A 57 30.10 -0.64 -27.90
C SER A 57 30.57 -0.77 -26.44
N ASP A 58 30.03 -1.66 -25.61
CA ASP A 58 29.16 -2.81 -25.83
C ASP A 58 28.42 -3.10 -24.50
N HIS A 59 27.16 -3.53 -24.55
CA HIS A 59 26.39 -3.90 -23.37
C HIS A 59 26.78 -5.32 -22.93
N GLY A 60 27.65 -5.41 -21.92
CA GLY A 60 27.92 -6.65 -21.20
C GLY A 60 26.83 -6.97 -20.15
N PRO A 61 26.57 -8.24 -19.84
CA PRO A 61 25.62 -8.63 -18.79
C PRO A 61 26.14 -8.17 -17.42
N LEU A 62 25.23 -7.65 -16.58
CA LEU A 62 25.49 -7.38 -15.18
C LEU A 62 25.89 -8.69 -14.49
N ASP A 63 27.17 -8.80 -14.13
CA ASP A 63 27.73 -9.91 -13.39
C ASP A 63 27.08 -10.02 -12.01
N SER A 64 26.50 -11.18 -11.75
CA SER A 64 25.80 -11.57 -10.54
C SER A 64 26.77 -12.16 -9.51
N SER A 65 27.78 -11.39 -9.12
CA SER A 65 28.77 -11.80 -8.13
C SER A 65 28.76 -10.91 -6.89
N TRP A 66 27.59 -10.79 -6.25
CA TRP A 66 27.56 -10.44 -4.83
C TRP A 66 28.01 -11.66 -4.04
N GLN A 67 29.29 -11.67 -3.67
CA GLN A 67 29.81 -12.61 -2.69
C GLN A 67 28.99 -12.48 -1.41
N ASP A 68 28.42 -13.62 -1.03
CA ASP A 68 27.74 -13.85 0.22
C ASP A 68 28.73 -13.70 1.39
N ASP A 69 28.90 -12.48 1.87
CA ASP A 69 29.65 -12.16 3.10
C ASP A 69 28.71 -12.17 4.33
N SER A 70 27.58 -12.89 4.23
CA SER A 70 26.58 -12.99 5.31
C SER A 70 26.89 -14.08 6.34
N SER A 71 28.14 -14.53 6.45
CA SER A 71 28.59 -15.28 7.63
C SER A 71 28.86 -14.31 8.79
N PHE A 72 27.82 -13.66 9.30
CA PHE A 72 27.86 -13.13 10.66
C PHE A 72 27.79 -14.32 11.60
N GLU A 73 28.95 -14.76 12.09
CA GLU A 73 28.99 -15.62 13.27
C GLU A 73 28.29 -14.87 14.40
N ASP A 74 27.20 -15.44 14.93
CA ASP A 74 26.59 -15.04 16.20
C ASP A 74 27.67 -15.21 17.30
N VAL A 75 28.49 -14.20 17.51
CA VAL A 75 29.34 -14.13 18.70
C VAL A 75 28.37 -13.85 19.85
N PRO A 76 28.22 -14.74 20.85
CA PRO A 76 27.31 -14.50 21.95
C PRO A 76 27.92 -13.41 22.85
N GLY A 77 27.58 -12.15 22.55
CA GLY A 77 27.57 -11.09 23.52
C GLY A 77 26.53 -11.38 24.63
N PRO A 78 26.52 -10.59 25.72
CA PRO A 78 25.41 -10.63 26.65
C PRO A 78 24.09 -10.45 25.88
N VAL A 79 23.09 -11.27 26.21
CA VAL A 79 21.78 -11.23 25.55
C VAL A 79 21.19 -9.84 25.76
N ASP A 80 21.00 -9.10 24.68
CA ASP A 80 20.32 -7.81 24.72
C ASP A 80 18.81 -8.07 24.92
N SER A 81 18.27 -7.66 26.07
CA SER A 81 16.87 -7.86 26.44
C SER A 81 15.93 -6.78 25.87
N HIS A 82 16.45 -5.82 25.09
CA HIS A 82 15.64 -4.75 24.53
C HIS A 82 14.49 -5.34 23.69
N PRO A 83 13.24 -4.87 23.86
CA PRO A 83 12.10 -5.41 23.14
C PRO A 83 12.24 -5.41 21.61
N ILE A 84 12.98 -4.44 21.05
CA ILE A 84 13.31 -4.42 19.61
C ILE A 84 14.24 -5.59 19.25
N SER A 85 15.32 -5.81 20.00
CA SER A 85 16.24 -6.93 19.75
C SER A 85 15.53 -8.29 19.83
N VAL A 86 14.68 -8.47 20.86
CA VAL A 86 13.82 -9.66 20.99
C VAL A 86 12.88 -9.82 19.79
N SER A 87 12.20 -8.74 19.39
CA SER A 87 11.25 -8.76 18.27
C SER A 87 11.93 -9.09 16.94
N ILE A 88 13.16 -8.62 16.74
CA ILE A 88 13.99 -8.95 15.58
C ILE A 88 14.28 -10.46 15.51
N VAL A 89 14.72 -11.06 16.63
CA VAL A 89 15.02 -12.50 16.70
C VAL A 89 13.75 -13.33 16.43
N GLU A 90 12.61 -12.91 16.99
CA GLU A 90 11.32 -13.56 16.74
C GLU A 90 10.87 -13.43 15.29
N ALA A 91 11.02 -12.25 14.68
CA ALA A 91 10.65 -11.99 13.30
C ALA A 91 11.50 -12.82 12.32
N GLU A 92 12.80 -12.95 12.60
CA GLU A 92 13.70 -13.83 11.86
C GLU A 92 13.24 -15.30 11.91
N LYS A 93 12.84 -15.79 13.10
CA LYS A 93 12.30 -17.16 13.25
C LYS A 93 11.00 -17.35 12.47
N LYS A 94 10.09 -16.37 12.51
CA LYS A 94 8.81 -16.38 11.76
C LYS A 94 9.07 -16.40 10.26
N TRP A 95 9.96 -15.55 9.77
CA TRP A 95 10.33 -15.48 8.35
C TRP A 95 10.99 -16.79 7.86
N ARG A 96 11.91 -17.38 8.63
CA ARG A 96 12.48 -18.70 8.28
C ARG A 96 11.41 -19.79 8.21
N GLY A 97 10.44 -19.77 9.14
CA GLY A 97 9.30 -20.70 9.10
C GLY A 97 8.43 -20.51 7.85
N TYR A 98 8.22 -19.26 7.43
CA TYR A 98 7.52 -18.92 6.20
C TYR A 98 8.27 -19.45 4.96
N GLU A 99 9.56 -19.15 4.84
CA GLU A 99 10.38 -19.55 3.70
C GLU A 99 10.52 -21.08 3.59
N ASN A 100 10.73 -21.76 4.71
CA ASN A 100 10.85 -23.23 4.75
C ASN A 100 9.54 -23.96 4.41
N ASN A 101 8.40 -23.28 4.53
CA ASN A 101 7.08 -23.85 4.23
C ASN A 101 6.59 -23.50 2.81
N ARG A 102 7.40 -22.79 2.01
CA ARG A 102 7.06 -22.40 0.64
C ARG A 102 7.07 -23.60 -0.29
N SER A 103 6.07 -23.70 -1.16
CA SER A 103 6.00 -24.76 -2.18
C SER A 103 7.05 -24.53 -3.26
N ASN A 104 7.74 -25.59 -3.67
CA ASN A 104 8.73 -25.57 -4.74
C ASN A 104 8.22 -26.22 -6.02
N THR A 105 7.24 -27.11 -5.93
CA THR A 105 6.66 -27.80 -7.09
C THR A 105 5.17 -27.51 -7.26
N PHE A 106 4.61 -27.85 -8.43
CA PHE A 106 3.18 -27.65 -8.68
C PHE A 106 2.35 -28.60 -7.82
N LYS A 107 2.80 -29.86 -7.67
CA LYS A 107 2.18 -30.85 -6.78
C LYS A 107 2.10 -30.37 -5.33
N GLU A 108 3.18 -29.77 -4.82
CA GLU A 108 3.21 -29.18 -3.48
C GLU A 108 2.21 -28.03 -3.35
N CYS A 109 2.18 -27.13 -4.35
CA CYS A 109 1.27 -25.99 -4.41
C CYS A 109 -0.21 -26.44 -4.39
N VAL A 110 -0.57 -27.40 -5.25
CA VAL A 110 -1.93 -27.98 -5.31
C VAL A 110 -2.31 -28.66 -4.00
N SER A 111 -1.41 -29.47 -3.44
CA SER A 111 -1.64 -30.18 -2.18
C SER A 111 -1.84 -29.20 -1.01
N LYS A 112 -1.02 -28.15 -0.96
CA LYS A 112 -1.12 -27.11 0.07
C LYS A 112 -2.38 -26.28 -0.09
N TYR A 113 -2.77 -25.92 -1.32
CA TYR A 113 -4.02 -25.22 -1.60
C TYR A 113 -5.23 -26.00 -1.05
N ARG A 114 -5.35 -27.29 -1.40
CA ARG A 114 -6.46 -28.15 -0.94
C ARG A 114 -6.48 -28.28 0.58
N ARG A 115 -5.32 -28.53 1.20
CA ARG A 115 -5.20 -28.65 2.65
C ARG A 115 -5.62 -27.37 3.37
N LYS A 116 -5.31 -26.21 2.79
CA LYS A 116 -5.56 -24.90 3.40
C LYS A 116 -7.00 -24.43 3.22
N TYR A 117 -7.54 -24.57 2.01
CA TYR A 117 -8.82 -23.97 1.62
C TYR A 117 -9.96 -24.97 1.48
N GLY A 118 -9.68 -26.28 1.49
CA GLY A 118 -10.70 -27.33 1.38
C GLY A 118 -11.39 -27.38 0.02
N ARG A 119 -10.76 -26.86 -1.04
CA ARG A 119 -11.27 -26.82 -2.41
C ARG A 119 -10.18 -27.17 -3.42
N HIS A 120 -10.56 -27.63 -4.61
CA HIS A 120 -9.64 -27.70 -5.76
C HIS A 120 -9.18 -26.29 -6.15
N PRO A 121 -7.95 -26.06 -6.64
CA PRO A 121 -7.62 -24.80 -7.29
C PRO A 121 -8.60 -24.47 -8.45
N PRO A 122 -8.84 -23.21 -8.82
CA PRO A 122 -9.78 -22.86 -9.87
C PRO A 122 -9.33 -23.40 -11.25
N PRO A 123 -10.21 -23.47 -12.26
CA PRO A 123 -9.77 -23.65 -13.64
C PRO A 123 -8.74 -22.57 -14.04
N GLY A 124 -7.80 -22.91 -14.93
CA GLY A 124 -6.70 -22.01 -15.31
C GLY A 124 -5.48 -22.05 -14.37
N PHE A 125 -5.48 -22.92 -13.35
CA PHE A 125 -4.44 -22.94 -12.33
C PHE A 125 -3.07 -23.40 -12.85
N GLU A 126 -3.06 -24.29 -13.84
CA GLU A 126 -1.84 -24.77 -14.49
C GLU A 126 -1.17 -23.62 -15.28
N GLU A 127 -1.96 -22.90 -16.06
CA GLU A 127 -1.55 -21.74 -16.86
C GLU A 127 -0.98 -20.65 -15.96
N TRP A 128 -1.66 -20.37 -14.85
CA TRP A 128 -1.18 -19.45 -13.83
C TRP A 128 0.18 -19.88 -13.25
N TYR A 129 0.34 -21.15 -12.89
CA TYR A 129 1.60 -21.66 -12.35
C TYR A 129 2.74 -21.54 -13.37
N ARG A 130 2.50 -21.92 -14.63
CA ARG A 130 3.48 -21.77 -15.72
C ARG A 130 3.85 -20.30 -15.93
N PHE A 131 2.86 -19.41 -15.89
CA PHE A 131 3.06 -17.97 -16.04
C PHE A 131 3.90 -17.38 -14.89
N ALA A 132 3.70 -17.86 -13.65
CA ALA A 132 4.50 -17.51 -12.48
C ALA A 132 5.94 -18.03 -12.58
N ARG A 133 6.14 -19.29 -12.98
CA ARG A 133 7.48 -19.87 -13.14
C ARG A 133 8.28 -19.24 -14.28
N ALA A 134 7.63 -18.87 -15.38
CA ALA A 134 8.28 -18.17 -16.48
C ALA A 134 8.82 -16.77 -16.10
N ARG A 135 8.37 -16.19 -14.98
CA ARG A 135 8.79 -14.90 -14.43
C ARG A 135 9.66 -15.01 -13.17
N ASP A 136 10.07 -16.24 -12.84
CA ASP A 136 10.85 -16.52 -11.63
C ASP A 136 10.17 -15.98 -10.37
N VAL A 137 8.85 -16.17 -10.24
CA VAL A 137 8.11 -15.76 -9.05
C VAL A 137 8.49 -16.64 -7.87
N HIS A 138 8.99 -16.00 -6.82
CA HIS A 138 9.48 -16.66 -5.62
C HIS A 138 8.34 -17.37 -4.87
N ASN A 139 7.26 -16.61 -4.60
CA ASN A 139 6.12 -17.06 -3.80
C ASN A 139 4.96 -17.51 -4.70
N ILE A 140 4.69 -18.82 -4.71
CA ILE A 140 3.64 -19.45 -5.53
C ILE A 140 2.49 -20.04 -4.70
N ASP A 141 2.47 -19.77 -3.40
CA ASP A 141 1.46 -20.34 -2.48
C ASP A 141 1.14 -19.39 -1.30
N ASP A 142 1.49 -18.11 -1.44
CA ASP A 142 1.16 -17.01 -0.51
C ASP A 142 0.12 -16.08 -1.16
N PHE A 143 -1.15 -16.47 -1.03
CA PHE A 143 -2.31 -15.80 -1.61
C PHE A 143 -3.49 -15.78 -0.63
N ASP A 144 -3.20 -15.80 0.67
CA ASP A 144 -4.21 -15.87 1.73
C ASP A 144 -5.16 -14.69 1.69
N GLN A 145 -4.62 -13.50 1.42
CA GLN A 145 -5.41 -12.28 1.29
C GLN A 145 -6.52 -12.42 0.24
N ILE A 146 -6.24 -13.03 -0.92
CA ILE A 146 -7.24 -13.29 -1.97
C ILE A 146 -8.36 -14.18 -1.41
N MET A 147 -7.97 -15.24 -0.70
CA MET A 147 -8.93 -16.22 -0.19
C MET A 147 -9.76 -15.65 0.96
N ASP A 148 -9.16 -14.85 1.84
CA ASP A 148 -9.86 -14.16 2.93
C ASP A 148 -10.84 -13.11 2.41
N ASP A 149 -10.52 -12.44 1.30
CA ASP A 149 -11.40 -11.45 0.67
C ASP A 149 -12.58 -12.10 -0.05
N LEU A 150 -12.34 -13.24 -0.70
CA LEU A 150 -13.34 -13.92 -1.54
C LEU A 150 -14.21 -14.92 -0.78
N ARG A 151 -13.75 -15.46 0.36
CA ARG A 151 -14.50 -16.50 1.08
C ARG A 151 -15.93 -16.09 1.50
N PRO A 152 -16.25 -14.85 1.92
CA PRO A 152 -17.62 -14.52 2.30
C PRO A 152 -18.62 -14.63 1.14
N PHE A 153 -18.16 -14.48 -0.10
CA PHE A 153 -18.99 -14.54 -1.31
C PHE A 153 -19.48 -15.95 -1.64
N TRP A 154 -18.90 -17.01 -1.07
CA TRP A 154 -19.44 -18.37 -1.18
C TRP A 154 -20.81 -18.54 -0.50
N ALA A 155 -21.19 -17.60 0.37
CA ALA A 155 -22.53 -17.55 0.98
C ALA A 155 -23.58 -16.80 0.13
N VAL A 156 -23.16 -16.21 -0.99
CA VAL A 156 -24.01 -15.42 -1.91
C VAL A 156 -24.18 -16.19 -3.20
N GLU A 157 -25.38 -16.20 -3.78
CA GLU A 157 -25.62 -16.85 -5.07
C GLU A 157 -24.80 -16.17 -6.18
N PRO A 158 -24.14 -16.93 -7.08
CA PRO A 158 -23.25 -16.37 -8.10
C PRO A 158 -23.87 -15.26 -8.95
N TYR A 159 -25.11 -15.46 -9.41
CA TYR A 159 -25.81 -14.47 -10.25
C TYR A 159 -25.99 -13.11 -9.55
N ILE A 160 -26.19 -13.08 -8.22
CA ILE A 160 -26.32 -11.82 -7.46
C ILE A 160 -24.99 -11.05 -7.50
N ILE A 161 -23.86 -11.77 -7.41
CA ILE A 161 -22.52 -11.17 -7.47
C ILE A 161 -22.30 -10.56 -8.87
N ARG A 162 -22.65 -11.30 -9.93
CA ARG A 162 -22.55 -10.83 -11.32
C ARG A 162 -23.42 -9.60 -11.55
N THR A 163 -24.69 -9.61 -11.12
CA THR A 163 -25.61 -8.47 -11.24
C THR A 163 -25.08 -7.22 -10.52
N LEU A 164 -24.55 -7.35 -9.30
CA LEU A 164 -23.94 -6.22 -8.60
C LEU A 164 -22.75 -5.65 -9.37
N ALA A 165 -21.82 -6.51 -9.81
CA ALA A 165 -20.63 -6.07 -10.55
C ALA A 165 -20.97 -5.44 -11.90
N ALA A 166 -22.01 -5.94 -12.58
CA ALA A 166 -22.49 -5.44 -13.87
C ALA A 166 -23.05 -4.02 -13.80
N HIS A 167 -23.70 -3.62 -12.70
CA HIS A 167 -24.52 -2.40 -12.65
C HIS A 167 -24.12 -1.35 -11.62
N MET A 168 -23.23 -1.64 -10.66
CA MET A 168 -22.85 -0.65 -9.62
C MET A 168 -22.22 0.66 -10.14
N TRP A 169 -21.78 0.70 -11.41
CA TRP A 169 -21.23 1.90 -12.04
C TRP A 169 -22.30 2.89 -12.53
N GLU A 170 -23.57 2.47 -12.67
CA GLU A 170 -24.64 3.22 -13.35
C GLU A 170 -24.85 4.61 -12.72
N LYS A 171 -24.76 4.70 -11.39
CA LYS A 171 -24.80 5.96 -10.66
C LYS A 171 -23.39 6.49 -10.43
N LYS A 172 -22.99 7.48 -11.25
CA LYS A 172 -21.65 8.06 -11.25
C LYS A 172 -21.16 8.50 -9.86
N ASP A 173 -22.05 9.07 -9.05
CA ASP A 173 -21.75 9.62 -7.73
C ASP A 173 -21.44 8.53 -6.68
N ASP A 174 -21.76 7.26 -6.95
CA ASP A 174 -21.39 6.15 -6.07
C ASP A 174 -19.89 5.81 -6.20
N GLY A 175 -19.19 6.38 -7.19
CA GLY A 175 -17.73 6.30 -7.29
C GLY A 175 -17.20 4.90 -7.63
N ILE A 176 -17.93 4.15 -8.46
CA ILE A 176 -17.54 2.82 -8.96
C ILE A 176 -17.34 2.85 -10.48
N SER A 177 -16.25 2.28 -10.99
CA SER A 177 -16.08 2.03 -12.43
C SER A 177 -16.39 0.57 -12.75
N GLY A 178 -16.99 0.32 -13.92
CA GLY A 178 -17.26 -1.03 -14.43
C GLY A 178 -16.23 -1.42 -15.50
N ILE A 179 -15.71 -2.64 -15.43
CA ILE A 179 -14.87 -3.27 -16.46
C ILE A 179 -15.56 -4.58 -16.86
N HIS A 180 -15.79 -4.76 -18.17
CA HIS A 180 -16.57 -5.88 -18.70
C HIS A 180 -15.71 -6.71 -19.65
N ILE A 181 -15.46 -7.97 -19.27
CA ILE A 181 -14.61 -8.91 -20.01
C ILE A 181 -15.48 -9.98 -20.66
N ARG A 182 -15.36 -10.12 -21.99
CA ARG A 182 -16.01 -11.18 -22.76
C ARG A 182 -15.03 -11.76 -23.77
N ASN A 183 -15.05 -13.08 -23.92
CA ASN A 183 -14.19 -13.82 -24.84
C ASN A 183 -12.73 -13.37 -24.79
N HIS A 184 -12.20 -13.29 -23.56
CA HIS A 184 -10.81 -12.86 -23.29
C HIS A 184 -10.44 -11.44 -23.77
N THR A 185 -11.42 -10.54 -23.87
CA THR A 185 -11.20 -9.14 -24.23
C THR A 185 -11.99 -8.20 -23.34
N VAL A 186 -11.47 -7.01 -23.07
CA VAL A 186 -12.25 -5.94 -22.42
C VAL A 186 -13.16 -5.32 -23.48
N VAL A 187 -14.44 -5.64 -23.42
CA VAL A 187 -15.43 -5.19 -24.42
C VAL A 187 -16.04 -3.84 -24.08
N LYS A 188 -16.07 -3.47 -22.79
CA LYS A 188 -16.66 -2.21 -22.34
C LYS A 188 -16.04 -1.75 -21.02
N GLN A 189 -15.94 -0.43 -20.85
CA GLN A 189 -15.62 0.22 -19.59
C GLN A 189 -16.62 1.34 -19.31
N ASN A 190 -16.99 1.49 -18.05
CA ASN A 190 -18.02 2.42 -17.63
C ASN A 190 -17.56 3.25 -16.44
N ASN A 191 -18.02 4.51 -16.37
CA ASN A 191 -17.65 5.48 -15.33
C ASN A 191 -16.12 5.56 -15.12
N LEU A 192 -15.36 5.68 -16.21
CA LEU A 192 -13.89 5.62 -16.26
C LEU A 192 -13.16 6.40 -15.15
N SER A 193 -12.03 5.85 -14.73
CA SER A 193 -11.00 6.54 -13.94
C SER A 193 -9.61 6.06 -14.34
N TRP A 194 -8.60 6.85 -14.00
CA TRP A 194 -7.21 6.42 -14.15
C TRP A 194 -6.91 5.09 -13.43
N ARG A 195 -7.65 4.75 -12.36
CA ARG A 195 -7.54 3.48 -11.64
C ARG A 195 -8.07 2.31 -12.47
N SER A 196 -9.28 2.44 -13.04
CA SER A 196 -9.86 1.40 -13.89
C SER A 196 -9.06 1.20 -15.17
N GLU A 197 -8.58 2.29 -15.78
CA GLU A 197 -7.74 2.23 -16.98
C GLU A 197 -6.41 1.51 -16.70
N THR A 198 -5.74 1.84 -15.59
CA THR A 198 -4.48 1.16 -15.22
C THR A 198 -4.71 -0.32 -14.90
N MET A 199 -5.83 -0.66 -14.27
CA MET A 199 -6.21 -2.04 -13.99
C MET A 199 -6.47 -2.83 -15.28
N VAL A 200 -7.08 -2.21 -16.30
CA VAL A 200 -7.24 -2.83 -17.62
C VAL A 200 -5.88 -3.13 -18.25
N ASP A 201 -4.97 -2.17 -18.28
CA ASP A 201 -3.64 -2.37 -18.86
C ASP A 201 -2.87 -3.52 -18.15
N LEU A 202 -3.06 -3.68 -16.83
CA LEU A 202 -2.53 -4.81 -16.07
C LEU A 202 -3.21 -6.14 -16.43
N ILE A 203 -4.54 -6.17 -16.57
CA ILE A 203 -5.30 -7.38 -16.92
C ILE A 203 -4.93 -7.88 -18.32
N GLU A 204 -4.72 -6.97 -19.29
CA GLU A 204 -4.35 -7.31 -20.67
C GLU A 204 -3.10 -8.21 -20.77
N ARG A 205 -2.23 -8.19 -19.76
CA ARG A 205 -1.01 -9.03 -19.67
C ARG A 205 -1.30 -10.53 -19.64
N PHE A 206 -2.47 -10.93 -19.14
CA PHE A 206 -2.88 -12.33 -18.94
C PHE A 206 -4.35 -12.60 -19.31
N ILE A 207 -5.04 -11.64 -19.94
CA ILE A 207 -6.48 -11.70 -20.24
C ILE A 207 -6.93 -12.95 -21.02
N LYS A 208 -6.03 -13.50 -21.85
CA LYS A 208 -6.26 -14.74 -22.61
C LYS A 208 -6.46 -16.01 -21.77
N TYR A 209 -6.25 -15.92 -20.46
CA TYR A 209 -6.35 -17.05 -19.52
C TYR A 209 -7.50 -16.94 -18.51
N ILE A 210 -8.20 -15.80 -18.47
CA ILE A 210 -9.28 -15.57 -17.49
C ILE A 210 -10.65 -15.68 -18.18
N PRO A 211 -11.71 -16.09 -17.45
CA PRO A 211 -13.05 -16.24 -18.02
C PRO A 211 -13.74 -14.88 -18.21
N ASP A 212 -14.94 -14.92 -18.77
CA ASP A 212 -15.86 -13.79 -18.81
C ASP A 212 -16.21 -13.34 -17.39
N MET A 213 -16.23 -12.02 -17.16
CA MET A 213 -16.58 -11.43 -15.87
C MET A 213 -16.89 -9.95 -15.98
N ASP A 214 -17.65 -9.45 -15.00
CA ASP A 214 -17.80 -8.02 -14.72
C ASP A 214 -17.07 -7.68 -13.41
N ILE A 215 -16.33 -6.56 -13.43
CA ILE A 215 -15.50 -6.11 -12.31
C ILE A 215 -15.93 -4.70 -11.93
N ALA A 216 -16.33 -4.52 -10.67
CA ALA A 216 -16.62 -3.23 -10.07
C ALA A 216 -15.41 -2.71 -9.29
N THR A 217 -14.90 -1.54 -9.67
CA THR A 217 -13.65 -0.97 -9.13
C THR A 217 -13.93 0.31 -8.35
N ASN A 218 -13.40 0.41 -7.14
CA ASN A 218 -13.49 1.63 -6.35
C ASN A 218 -12.68 2.76 -6.99
N LYS A 219 -13.31 3.91 -7.21
CA LYS A 219 -12.65 5.12 -7.73
C LYS A 219 -12.06 5.99 -6.64
N LEU A 220 -12.50 5.81 -5.40
CA LEU A 220 -12.16 6.67 -4.26
C LEU A 220 -10.90 6.18 -3.55
N ASP A 221 -10.29 7.04 -2.75
CA ASP A 221 -9.08 6.69 -1.98
C ASP A 221 -9.42 5.73 -0.83
N GLN A 222 -10.58 5.89 -0.20
CA GLN A 222 -10.99 5.12 0.99
C GLN A 222 -11.76 3.83 0.64
N PRO A 223 -11.67 2.79 1.51
CA PRO A 223 -12.43 1.54 1.36
C PRO A 223 -13.94 1.73 1.59
N ARG A 224 -14.74 0.76 1.15
CA ARG A 224 -16.18 0.96 0.90
C ARG A 224 -17.10 -0.01 1.65
N VAL A 225 -16.68 -1.26 1.84
CA VAL A 225 -17.58 -2.35 2.25
C VAL A 225 -17.33 -2.72 3.72
N VAL A 226 -18.32 -2.57 4.61
CA VAL A 226 -18.20 -2.94 6.04
C VAL A 226 -19.36 -3.83 6.45
N VAL A 227 -19.18 -5.14 6.31
CA VAL A 227 -20.21 -6.12 6.67
C VAL A 227 -20.25 -6.31 8.20
N PRO A 228 -21.41 -6.17 8.86
CA PRO A 228 -21.51 -6.38 10.31
C PRO A 228 -21.03 -7.76 10.74
N TRP A 229 -20.43 -7.85 11.93
CA TRP A 229 -19.73 -9.03 12.40
C TRP A 229 -20.61 -10.28 12.40
N GLU A 230 -21.82 -10.18 12.93
CA GLU A 230 -22.75 -11.30 13.03
C GLU A 230 -23.18 -11.80 11.64
N VAL A 231 -23.34 -10.88 10.68
CA VAL A 231 -23.64 -11.21 9.28
C VAL A 231 -22.44 -11.92 8.65
N MET A 232 -21.23 -11.37 8.82
CA MET A 232 -19.99 -11.97 8.32
C MET A 232 -19.79 -13.39 8.88
N GLN A 233 -19.96 -13.60 10.19
CA GLN A 233 -19.85 -14.93 10.79
C GLN A 233 -20.86 -15.93 10.20
N SER A 234 -22.10 -15.49 9.94
CA SER A 234 -23.10 -16.35 9.28
C SER A 234 -22.72 -16.74 7.85
N MET A 235 -22.08 -15.81 7.11
CA MET A 235 -21.58 -16.07 5.76
C MET A 235 -20.40 -17.03 5.78
N LEU A 236 -19.44 -16.82 6.70
CA LEU A 236 -18.28 -17.69 6.85
C LEU A 236 -18.66 -19.11 7.28
N ALA A 237 -19.70 -19.28 8.11
CA ALA A 237 -20.23 -20.59 8.45
C ALA A 237 -20.72 -21.35 7.21
N LYS A 238 -21.51 -20.68 6.35
CA LYS A 238 -21.96 -21.25 5.06
C LYS A 238 -20.79 -21.56 4.11
N GLU A 239 -19.77 -20.69 4.07
CA GLU A 239 -18.57 -20.95 3.27
C GLU A 239 -17.86 -22.24 3.72
N LEU A 240 -17.71 -22.45 5.03
CA LEU A 240 -17.09 -23.66 5.58
C LEU A 240 -17.90 -24.92 5.25
N GLU A 241 -19.22 -24.87 5.37
CA GLU A 241 -20.13 -25.99 5.08
C GLU A 241 -20.09 -26.43 3.62
N THR A 242 -19.76 -25.52 2.69
CA THR A 242 -19.73 -25.81 1.25
C THR A 242 -18.38 -26.29 0.74
N ARG A 243 -17.34 -26.39 1.59
CA ARG A 243 -15.99 -26.83 1.18
C ARG A 243 -15.99 -28.28 0.71
N ARG A 244 -15.49 -28.50 -0.50
CA ARG A 244 -15.43 -29.82 -1.13
C ARG A 244 -14.36 -29.90 -2.21
N THR A 245 -13.83 -31.11 -2.40
CA THR A 245 -12.88 -31.48 -3.45
C THR A 245 -13.44 -32.67 -4.25
N PRO A 246 -14.47 -32.47 -5.09
CA PRO A 246 -15.07 -33.55 -5.88
C PRO A 246 -14.06 -34.08 -6.92
N PRO A 247 -13.78 -35.40 -6.94
CA PRO A 247 -12.88 -36.00 -7.93
C PRO A 247 -13.29 -35.76 -9.39
N GLU A 248 -14.60 -35.59 -9.63
CA GLU A 248 -15.22 -35.33 -10.91
C GLU A 248 -15.26 -33.85 -11.31
N ALA A 249 -14.51 -32.97 -10.61
CA ALA A 249 -14.50 -31.55 -10.93
C ALA A 249 -14.03 -31.28 -12.36
N SER A 250 -14.77 -30.43 -13.09
CA SER A 250 -14.37 -29.96 -14.42
C SER A 250 -13.27 -28.90 -14.30
N ASN A 251 -12.22 -29.00 -15.11
CA ASN A 251 -11.15 -27.99 -15.17
C ASN A 251 -11.46 -26.88 -16.19
N GLU A 252 -12.73 -26.49 -16.32
CA GLU A 252 -13.22 -25.47 -17.25
C GLU A 252 -14.23 -24.57 -16.54
N PHE A 253 -14.27 -23.29 -16.93
CA PHE A 253 -15.30 -22.36 -16.48
C PHE A 253 -16.60 -22.58 -17.26
N THR A 254 -17.75 -22.30 -16.63
CA THR A 254 -19.05 -22.35 -17.30
C THR A 254 -19.13 -21.24 -18.35
N GLN A 255 -19.57 -21.60 -19.56
CA GLN A 255 -19.79 -20.65 -20.65
C GLN A 255 -21.22 -20.10 -20.64
N ASP A 256 -21.44 -18.95 -21.28
CA ASP A 256 -22.75 -18.37 -21.55
C ASP A 256 -23.65 -18.21 -20.30
N MET A 257 -23.06 -17.80 -19.17
CA MET A 257 -23.82 -17.52 -17.94
C MET A 257 -24.62 -16.22 -18.07
N ASP A 258 -25.83 -16.20 -17.50
CA ASP A 258 -26.69 -15.03 -17.43
C ASP A 258 -26.22 -14.02 -16.36
N SER A 259 -26.90 -12.86 -16.28
CA SER A 259 -26.68 -11.81 -15.26
C SER A 259 -25.34 -11.07 -15.35
N TYR A 260 -24.69 -11.19 -16.49
CA TYR A 260 -23.66 -10.28 -16.94
C TYR A 260 -24.26 -9.03 -17.58
N LEU A 261 -23.49 -7.94 -17.63
CA LEU A 261 -23.90 -6.75 -18.40
C LEU A 261 -24.12 -7.16 -19.87
N ASP A 262 -25.28 -6.81 -20.41
CA ASP A 262 -25.55 -6.86 -21.85
C ASP A 262 -24.79 -5.71 -22.53
N VAL A 263 -23.71 -6.07 -23.20
CA VAL A 263 -22.80 -5.11 -23.84
C VAL A 263 -23.26 -4.69 -25.24
N ASP A 264 -24.14 -5.49 -25.86
CA ASP A 264 -24.63 -5.29 -27.22
C ASP A 264 -25.95 -4.53 -27.25
N ALA A 265 -26.72 -4.54 -26.15
CA ALA A 265 -27.92 -3.74 -26.03
C ALA A 265 -27.63 -2.23 -25.90
N GLU A 266 -28.43 -1.41 -26.58
CA GLU A 266 -28.42 0.06 -26.39
C GLU A 266 -28.78 0.43 -24.95
N GLN A 267 -29.69 -0.34 -24.36
CA GLN A 267 -30.08 -0.28 -22.95
C GLN A 267 -30.19 -1.70 -22.43
N ASP A 268 -29.37 -2.05 -21.44
CA ASP A 268 -29.46 -3.33 -20.74
C ASP A 268 -30.69 -3.31 -19.82
N ASP A 269 -31.65 -4.22 -20.03
CA ASP A 269 -32.87 -4.36 -19.22
C ASP A 269 -32.77 -5.52 -18.19
N GLY A 270 -31.56 -6.03 -17.94
CA GLY A 270 -31.26 -7.06 -16.95
C GLY A 270 -31.64 -6.67 -15.50
N PRO A 271 -31.66 -7.63 -14.57
CA PRO A 271 -31.98 -7.35 -13.18
C PRO A 271 -30.94 -6.38 -12.56
N ARG A 272 -31.37 -5.57 -11.59
CA ARG A 272 -30.48 -4.73 -10.77
C ARG A 272 -30.58 -5.15 -9.30
N GLU A 273 -29.44 -5.12 -8.63
CA GLU A 273 -29.32 -5.34 -7.19
C GLU A 273 -28.87 -4.06 -6.50
N ASP A 274 -29.55 -3.67 -5.42
CA ASP A 274 -29.18 -2.47 -4.67
C ASP A 274 -27.95 -2.75 -3.77
N ALA A 275 -26.85 -2.06 -4.06
CA ALA A 275 -25.63 -2.13 -3.26
C ALA A 275 -25.75 -1.44 -1.89
N GLN A 276 -26.84 -0.69 -1.64
CA GLN A 276 -27.14 0.01 -0.39
C GLN A 276 -26.06 1.01 0.03
N TRP A 277 -25.58 1.80 -0.95
CA TRP A 277 -24.62 2.87 -0.72
C TRP A 277 -25.22 3.99 0.13
N TYR A 278 -24.46 4.47 1.11
CA TYR A 278 -24.78 5.68 1.88
C TYR A 278 -23.54 6.56 2.07
N PRO A 279 -23.66 7.89 2.00
CA PRO A 279 -22.55 8.79 2.29
C PRO A 279 -22.18 8.71 3.78
N ALA A 280 -20.88 8.73 4.08
CA ALA A 280 -20.35 8.80 5.45
C ALA A 280 -19.07 9.66 5.54
N HIS A 281 -18.87 10.55 4.57
CA HIS A 281 -17.78 11.52 4.59
C HIS A 281 -18.00 12.55 5.70
N GLY A 282 -16.93 12.96 6.38
CA GLY A 282 -16.97 13.86 7.52
C GLY A 282 -17.57 13.27 8.81
N GLU A 283 -18.04 12.03 8.78
CA GLU A 283 -18.53 11.32 9.96
C GLU A 283 -17.42 10.47 10.59
N GLN A 284 -17.59 10.18 11.88
CA GLN A 284 -16.70 9.28 12.63
C GLN A 284 -16.82 7.84 12.09
N TYR A 285 -15.81 7.40 11.33
CA TYR A 285 -15.79 6.09 10.66
C TYR A 285 -15.92 4.92 11.66
N MET A 286 -15.45 5.09 12.90
CA MET A 286 -15.61 4.05 13.93
C MET A 286 -17.07 3.72 14.25
N ASN A 287 -18.03 4.61 13.95
CA ASN A 287 -19.46 4.28 14.07
C ASN A 287 -19.90 3.18 13.10
N ILE A 288 -19.20 3.05 11.96
CA ILE A 288 -19.42 2.01 10.96
C ILE A 288 -18.51 0.82 11.27
N ALA A 289 -17.20 1.06 11.41
CA ALA A 289 -16.18 0.03 11.58
C ALA A 289 -16.45 -0.88 12.78
N LYS A 290 -16.86 -0.33 13.93
CA LYS A 290 -17.10 -1.13 15.15
C LYS A 290 -18.20 -2.18 14.97
N THR A 291 -19.12 -1.99 14.02
CA THR A 291 -20.19 -2.98 13.75
C THR A 291 -19.67 -4.26 13.13
N ALA A 292 -18.50 -4.21 12.48
CA ALA A 292 -17.81 -5.35 11.89
C ALA A 292 -16.80 -5.99 12.86
N CYS A 293 -16.71 -5.50 14.10
CA CYS A 293 -15.84 -6.07 15.13
C CYS A 293 -16.53 -7.16 15.96
N PRO A 294 -15.76 -8.12 16.50
CA PRO A 294 -16.27 -9.09 17.48
C PRO A 294 -16.91 -8.38 18.69
N PRO A 295 -18.03 -8.87 19.24
CA PRO A 295 -18.69 -8.28 20.40
C PRO A 295 -17.79 -8.06 21.62
N GLU A 296 -16.81 -8.95 21.80
CA GLU A 296 -15.83 -8.96 22.90
C GLU A 296 -14.60 -8.07 22.64
N SER A 297 -14.46 -7.52 21.44
CA SER A 297 -13.33 -6.66 21.07
C SER A 297 -13.33 -5.34 21.84
N HIS A 298 -12.17 -4.69 21.94
CA HIS A 298 -12.03 -3.38 22.57
C HIS A 298 -12.98 -2.33 21.96
N ALA A 299 -13.23 -2.40 20.64
CA ALA A 299 -14.14 -1.50 19.94
C ALA A 299 -15.64 -1.65 20.31
N ARG A 300 -16.05 -2.75 20.95
CA ARG A 300 -17.45 -3.03 21.33
C ARG A 300 -17.67 -3.30 22.81
N ALA A 301 -16.65 -3.77 23.52
CA ALA A 301 -16.75 -4.14 24.92
C ALA A 301 -16.74 -2.90 25.83
N ASN A 302 -17.80 -2.73 26.63
CA ASN A 302 -17.95 -1.59 27.54
C ASN A 302 -16.94 -1.56 28.71
N ASN A 303 -16.29 -2.69 29.01
CA ASN A 303 -15.41 -2.86 30.16
C ASN A 303 -13.93 -3.05 29.77
N SER A 304 -13.58 -2.88 28.50
CA SER A 304 -12.20 -3.04 28.04
C SER A 304 -11.41 -1.75 28.28
N THR A 305 -10.19 -1.87 28.79
CA THR A 305 -9.30 -0.73 29.03
C THR A 305 -8.23 -0.60 27.95
N LEU A 306 -7.62 0.58 27.84
CA LEU A 306 -6.46 0.80 26.98
C LEU A 306 -5.33 -0.21 27.28
N ALA A 307 -5.07 -0.48 28.56
CA ALA A 307 -4.02 -1.41 28.97
C ALA A 307 -4.29 -2.85 28.50
N ASP A 308 -5.57 -3.27 28.49
CA ASP A 308 -5.97 -4.58 27.94
C ASP A 308 -5.72 -4.65 26.44
N SER A 309 -6.04 -3.56 25.72
CA SER A 309 -5.78 -3.46 24.27
C SER A 309 -4.28 -3.46 23.96
N GLU A 310 -3.49 -2.61 24.62
CA GLU A 310 -2.04 -2.51 24.43
C GLU A 310 -1.31 -3.82 24.73
N ALA A 311 -1.77 -4.59 25.72
CA ALA A 311 -1.20 -5.89 26.04
C ALA A 311 -1.27 -6.91 24.88
N LEU A 312 -2.15 -6.70 23.88
CA LEU A 312 -2.25 -7.56 22.70
C LEU A 312 -1.16 -7.30 21.65
N TYR A 313 -0.51 -6.14 21.71
CA TYR A 313 0.38 -5.71 20.62
C TYR A 313 1.58 -4.86 21.01
N LYS A 314 1.74 -4.47 22.28
CA LYS A 314 2.88 -3.71 22.79
C LYS A 314 3.61 -4.45 23.91
N SER A 315 4.91 -4.26 23.95
CA SER A 315 5.70 -4.48 25.16
C SER A 315 5.41 -3.40 26.20
N ARG A 316 5.34 -3.80 27.48
CA ARG A 316 5.29 -2.85 28.61
C ARG A 316 6.57 -2.02 28.72
N LEU A 317 7.68 -2.55 28.26
CA LEU A 317 8.94 -1.84 28.13
C LEU A 317 8.95 -1.10 26.80
N GLY A 318 9.08 0.22 26.84
CA GLY A 318 9.24 1.05 25.65
C GLY A 318 7.99 1.19 24.78
N GLY A 319 6.85 0.58 25.15
CA GLY A 319 5.64 0.61 24.33
C GLY A 319 5.85 0.08 22.91
N ILE A 320 6.88 -0.75 22.72
CA ILE A 320 7.33 -1.21 21.40
C ILE A 320 6.32 -2.21 20.85
N ILE A 321 5.93 -2.06 19.59
CA ILE A 321 5.02 -2.99 18.91
C ILE A 321 5.64 -4.39 18.85
N THR A 322 4.95 -5.38 19.42
CA THR A 322 5.27 -6.81 19.32
C THR A 322 4.38 -7.54 18.31
N ASN A 323 3.20 -6.97 17.98
CA ASN A 323 2.28 -7.53 16.99
C ASN A 323 1.72 -6.44 16.06
N PHE A 324 2.34 -6.28 14.90
CA PHE A 324 1.95 -5.27 13.92
C PHE A 324 0.52 -5.43 13.38
N ASN A 325 0.02 -6.67 13.29
CA ASN A 325 -1.35 -6.89 12.83
C ASN A 325 -2.38 -6.37 13.83
N ARG A 326 -2.11 -6.53 15.14
CA ARG A 326 -2.98 -6.00 16.20
C ARG A 326 -2.81 -4.49 16.40
N SER A 327 -1.61 -3.95 16.15
CA SER A 327 -1.32 -2.51 16.20
C SER A 327 -1.86 -1.71 14.99
N SER A 328 -2.65 -2.34 14.12
CA SER A 328 -3.33 -1.73 12.98
C SER A 328 -4.78 -2.23 12.87
N ASP A 329 -5.26 -2.96 13.87
CA ASP A 329 -6.60 -3.56 13.93
C ASP A 329 -7.56 -2.59 14.63
N LEU A 330 -8.57 -2.09 13.92
CA LEU A 330 -9.55 -1.13 14.46
C LEU A 330 -10.44 -1.73 15.56
N CYS A 331 -10.55 -3.06 15.65
CA CYS A 331 -11.24 -3.71 16.76
C CYS A 331 -10.39 -3.74 18.04
N THR A 332 -9.07 -3.56 17.89
CA THR A 332 -8.11 -3.49 18.99
C THR A 332 -7.86 -2.05 19.40
N MET A 333 -7.47 -1.17 18.47
CA MET A 333 -7.03 0.21 18.78
C MET A 333 -7.92 1.32 18.20
N GLY A 334 -9.00 0.96 17.52
CA GLY A 334 -9.89 1.94 16.88
C GLY A 334 -10.44 2.98 17.86
N PRO A 335 -10.86 2.62 19.10
CA PRO A 335 -11.29 3.59 20.11
C PRO A 335 -10.25 4.65 20.45
N GLU A 336 -8.97 4.30 20.49
CA GLU A 336 -7.87 5.23 20.75
C GLU A 336 -7.56 6.12 19.54
N LEU A 337 -7.71 5.59 18.33
CA LEU A 337 -7.36 6.29 17.10
C LEU A 337 -8.51 7.11 16.51
N GLN A 338 -9.75 6.92 16.99
CA GLN A 338 -10.94 7.45 16.34
C GLN A 338 -10.86 8.96 16.10
N ASP A 339 -10.27 9.70 17.05
CA ASP A 339 -10.10 11.17 17.00
C ASP A 339 -8.64 11.58 16.76
N GLU A 340 -7.82 10.66 16.26
CA GLU A 340 -6.36 10.81 16.15
C GLU A 340 -5.83 10.42 14.76
N HIS A 341 -6.69 9.89 13.90
CA HIS A 341 -6.38 9.49 12.54
C HIS A 341 -7.39 10.06 11.55
N GLY A 342 -6.94 10.84 10.56
CA GLY A 342 -7.83 11.62 9.70
C GLY A 342 -8.86 10.80 8.90
N PHE A 343 -8.52 9.57 8.48
CA PHE A 343 -9.50 8.65 7.86
C PHE A 343 -10.64 8.30 8.81
N LEU A 344 -10.36 8.12 10.10
CA LEU A 344 -11.38 7.77 11.08
C LEU A 344 -12.20 9.00 11.48
N TYR A 345 -11.50 10.10 11.76
CA TYR A 345 -12.09 11.29 12.34
C TYR A 345 -12.81 12.20 11.33
N SER A 346 -12.25 12.41 10.14
CA SER A 346 -12.71 13.43 9.19
C SER A 346 -12.40 13.01 7.74
N SER A 347 -12.93 11.86 7.33
CA SER A 347 -12.72 11.37 5.96
C SER A 347 -13.36 12.31 4.92
N SER A 348 -12.69 12.52 3.78
CA SER A 348 -13.15 13.48 2.77
C SER A 348 -14.21 12.92 1.82
N THR A 349 -14.17 11.62 1.53
CA THR A 349 -14.95 11.03 0.42
C THR A 349 -15.58 9.68 0.73
N VAL A 350 -15.68 9.25 1.99
CA VAL A 350 -16.26 7.93 2.30
C VAL A 350 -17.73 7.84 1.87
N ILE A 351 -18.01 6.78 1.10
CA ILE A 351 -19.35 6.28 0.81
C ILE A 351 -19.30 4.80 1.18
N ALA A 352 -20.15 4.35 2.09
CA ALA A 352 -20.06 3.01 2.66
C ALA A 352 -21.27 2.16 2.28
N THR A 353 -21.12 0.85 2.42
CA THR A 353 -22.23 -0.11 2.47
C THR A 353 -22.01 -1.13 3.56
N LYS A 354 -23.12 -1.64 4.13
CA LYS A 354 -23.12 -2.77 5.07
C LYS A 354 -23.44 -4.11 4.39
N ARG A 355 -23.82 -4.07 3.11
CA ARG A 355 -24.07 -5.25 2.28
C ARG A 355 -22.72 -5.74 1.72
N LEU A 356 -22.50 -7.05 1.72
CA LEU A 356 -21.37 -7.63 1.00
C LEU A 356 -21.58 -7.41 -0.51
N VAL A 357 -20.67 -6.67 -1.14
CA VAL A 357 -20.69 -6.36 -2.58
C VAL A 357 -19.28 -6.54 -3.18
N PRO A 358 -19.15 -6.99 -4.45
CA PRO A 358 -17.85 -7.34 -5.05
C PRO A 358 -17.09 -6.12 -5.57
N VAL A 359 -16.65 -5.24 -4.66
CA VAL A 359 -15.88 -4.03 -5.02
C VAL A 359 -14.39 -4.29 -4.84
N PHE A 360 -13.63 -4.04 -5.90
CA PHE A 360 -12.17 -4.12 -5.92
C PHE A 360 -11.56 -2.80 -5.43
N GLY A 361 -10.64 -2.87 -4.47
CA GLY A 361 -9.97 -1.71 -3.86
C GLY A 361 -8.46 -1.89 -3.73
N GLU A 362 -7.72 -0.78 -3.74
CA GLU A 362 -6.24 -0.80 -3.64
C GLU A 362 -5.76 -1.01 -2.19
N CYS A 363 -6.61 -0.69 -1.22
CA CYS A 363 -6.34 -0.87 0.21
C CYS A 363 -7.65 -0.98 0.99
N LYS A 364 -7.56 -1.40 2.26
CA LYS A 364 -8.70 -1.42 3.19
C LYS A 364 -8.23 -1.46 4.64
N VAL A 365 -9.07 -1.15 5.62
CA VAL A 365 -8.76 -1.46 7.02
C VAL A 365 -9.24 -2.88 7.36
N ASN A 366 -8.80 -3.45 8.48
CA ASN A 366 -9.02 -4.87 8.81
C ASN A 366 -10.49 -5.32 8.85
N VAL A 367 -11.43 -4.41 9.06
CA VAL A 367 -12.88 -4.69 9.11
C VAL A 367 -13.58 -4.58 7.75
N ASN A 368 -12.91 -4.04 6.73
CA ASN A 368 -13.51 -3.88 5.41
C ASN A 368 -13.47 -5.17 4.59
N SER A 369 -14.47 -5.33 3.73
CA SER A 369 -14.65 -6.49 2.85
C SER A 369 -14.42 -6.17 1.37
N ASP A 370 -13.81 -5.02 1.06
CA ASP A 370 -13.29 -4.73 -0.27
C ASP A 370 -12.32 -5.86 -0.70
N ILE A 371 -12.35 -6.22 -1.99
CA ILE A 371 -11.47 -7.22 -2.60
C ILE A 371 -10.16 -6.53 -2.97
N LEU A 372 -9.07 -6.85 -2.26
CA LEU A 372 -7.79 -6.18 -2.46
C LEU A 372 -7.13 -6.59 -3.77
N PHE A 373 -6.75 -5.60 -4.56
CA PHE A 373 -5.82 -5.77 -5.68
C PHE A 373 -4.57 -4.90 -5.49
N PRO A 374 -3.46 -5.22 -6.16
CA PRO A 374 -2.24 -4.44 -6.05
C PRO A 374 -2.45 -3.00 -6.52
N ALA A 375 -2.11 -2.04 -5.68
CA ALA A 375 -2.27 -0.62 -6.00
C ALA A 375 -1.68 -0.26 -7.37
N ASN A 376 -2.46 0.45 -8.19
CA ASN A 376 -2.09 0.81 -9.56
C ASN A 376 -0.78 1.61 -9.60
N MET A 377 -0.53 2.44 -8.57
CA MET A 377 0.70 3.25 -8.47
C MET A 377 1.98 2.40 -8.41
N TYR A 378 1.92 1.17 -7.90
CA TYR A 378 3.07 0.25 -7.91
C TYR A 378 3.38 -0.29 -9.31
N TRP A 379 2.41 -0.27 -10.22
CA TRP A 379 2.55 -0.80 -11.57
C TRP A 379 2.77 0.30 -12.63
N LYS A 380 2.09 1.46 -12.52
CA LYS A 380 1.99 2.56 -13.51
C LYS A 380 3.30 3.28 -13.88
N LYS A 381 4.43 3.02 -13.19
CA LYS A 381 5.72 3.73 -13.37
C LYS A 381 5.59 5.25 -13.18
N ASP A 382 4.77 5.68 -12.22
CA ASP A 382 4.68 7.09 -11.85
C ASP A 382 5.95 7.50 -11.10
N LYS A 383 6.69 8.48 -11.62
CA LYS A 383 7.98 8.94 -11.06
C LYS A 383 7.87 9.44 -9.62
N ARG A 384 6.68 9.82 -9.15
CA ARG A 384 6.45 10.23 -7.75
C ARG A 384 6.56 9.07 -6.76
N TYR A 385 6.43 7.82 -7.24
CA TYR A 385 6.36 6.60 -6.44
C TYR A 385 7.36 5.52 -6.89
N GLU A 386 8.25 5.84 -7.83
CA GLU A 386 9.19 4.89 -8.41
C GLU A 386 10.54 4.90 -7.66
N TYR A 387 11.06 3.71 -7.37
CA TYR A 387 12.41 3.54 -6.88
C TYR A 387 13.42 3.84 -7.99
N ASP A 388 14.45 4.62 -7.65
CA ASP A 388 15.58 4.91 -8.53
C ASP A 388 16.88 4.71 -7.74
N GLY A 389 17.58 3.63 -8.07
CA GLY A 389 18.82 3.23 -7.41
C GLY A 389 19.99 4.19 -7.63
N THR A 390 19.89 5.16 -8.54
CA THR A 390 20.95 6.17 -8.73
C THR A 390 21.08 7.14 -7.56
N TYR A 391 20.04 7.23 -6.71
CA TYR A 391 20.03 8.05 -5.49
C TYR A 391 20.15 7.21 -4.20
N ASP A 392 20.31 5.89 -4.33
CA ASP A 392 20.32 4.95 -3.21
C ASP A 392 21.74 4.58 -2.80
N ASP A 393 22.36 5.50 -2.06
CA ASP A 393 23.72 5.37 -1.53
C ASP A 393 23.89 4.13 -0.62
N ASP A 394 25.13 3.66 -0.43
CA ASP A 394 25.41 2.63 0.56
C ASP A 394 25.16 3.14 1.99
N TRP A 395 24.75 2.24 2.90
CA TRP A 395 24.37 2.60 4.28
C TRP A 395 25.38 3.50 5.00
N SER A 396 26.67 3.23 4.80
CA SER A 396 27.77 3.98 5.44
C SER A 396 27.88 5.43 4.97
N THR A 397 27.43 5.74 3.75
CA THR A 397 27.47 7.10 3.17
C THR A 397 26.14 7.84 3.29
N LYS A 398 25.05 7.15 3.62
CA LYS A 398 23.76 7.78 3.91
C LYS A 398 23.84 8.73 5.11
N GLN A 399 23.06 9.80 5.06
CA GLN A 399 22.86 10.73 6.18
C GLN A 399 22.18 10.01 7.34
N GLU A 400 22.74 10.14 8.54
CA GLU A 400 22.21 9.57 9.78
C GLU A 400 21.05 10.41 10.32
N ASN A 401 20.03 10.62 9.49
CA ASN A 401 18.86 11.41 9.78
C ASN A 401 17.59 10.67 9.38
N THR A 402 16.51 10.95 10.09
CA THR A 402 15.15 10.52 9.77
C THR A 402 14.47 11.56 8.90
N ILE A 403 14.01 11.16 7.72
CA ILE A 403 13.37 12.06 6.76
C ILE A 403 11.88 11.74 6.62
N TRP A 404 11.08 12.81 6.51
CA TRP A 404 9.72 12.76 5.98
C TRP A 404 9.39 14.08 5.27
N ARG A 405 8.88 13.96 4.04
CA ARG A 405 8.27 15.06 3.28
C ARG A 405 6.91 14.62 2.80
N GLY A 406 5.91 15.43 3.08
CA GLY A 406 4.54 15.17 2.65
C GLY A 406 3.68 16.42 2.66
N VAL A 407 2.44 16.24 2.25
CA VAL A 407 1.40 17.28 2.33
C VAL A 407 0.47 16.99 3.49
N THR A 408 -0.32 17.99 3.91
CA THR A 408 -1.23 17.89 5.06
C THR A 408 -2.44 16.97 4.84
N SER A 409 -2.43 16.09 3.83
CA SER A 409 -3.49 15.10 3.61
C SER A 409 -3.67 14.14 4.79
N GLY A 410 -4.75 13.36 4.81
CA GLY A 410 -5.09 12.52 5.96
C GLY A 410 -6.57 12.55 6.27
N GLY A 411 -7.22 13.67 5.97
CA GLY A 411 -8.64 13.94 6.19
C GLY A 411 -8.94 15.41 5.88
N ALA A 412 -10.22 15.79 5.92
CA ALA A 412 -10.64 17.17 5.79
C ALA A 412 -10.26 17.94 7.07
N GLN A 413 -9.43 18.97 6.91
CA GLN A 413 -8.90 19.77 8.02
C GLN A 413 -9.63 21.11 8.15
N THR A 414 -9.83 21.56 9.38
CA THR A 414 -10.36 22.89 9.72
C THR A 414 -9.47 23.50 10.81
N GLU A 415 -9.61 24.80 11.04
CA GLU A 415 -8.92 25.52 12.13
C GLU A 415 -9.08 24.82 13.49
N ASN A 416 -10.25 24.22 13.74
CA ASN A 416 -10.58 23.62 15.04
C ASN A 416 -10.17 22.15 15.19
N ASN A 417 -9.78 21.47 14.10
CA ASN A 417 -9.61 20.02 14.13
C ASN A 417 -8.24 19.51 13.67
N TRP A 418 -7.41 20.37 13.07
CA TRP A 418 -6.19 19.89 12.42
C TRP A 418 -5.18 19.23 13.38
N GLN A 419 -5.21 19.59 14.66
CA GLN A 419 -4.33 19.02 15.69
C GLN A 419 -4.58 17.53 15.93
N HIS A 420 -5.76 17.03 15.56
CA HIS A 420 -6.15 15.62 15.63
C HIS A 420 -5.58 14.79 14.47
N MET A 421 -5.07 15.43 13.41
CA MET A 421 -4.65 14.73 12.21
C MET A 421 -3.27 14.10 12.39
N HIS A 422 -3.14 12.81 12.03
CA HIS A 422 -1.93 12.01 12.30
C HIS A 422 -0.66 12.62 11.68
N ARG A 423 -0.70 13.21 10.47
CA ARG A 423 0.51 13.82 9.88
C ARG A 423 0.95 15.07 10.63
N GLN A 424 0.00 15.88 11.08
CA GLN A 424 0.22 17.11 11.81
C GLN A 424 0.85 16.77 13.17
N ARG A 425 0.30 15.76 13.86
CA ARG A 425 0.87 15.21 15.09
C ARG A 425 2.30 14.69 14.90
N LEU A 426 2.56 13.94 13.83
CA LEU A 426 3.90 13.45 13.50
C LEU A 426 4.90 14.61 13.33
N VAL A 427 4.52 15.63 12.54
CA VAL A 427 5.38 16.80 12.28
C VAL A 427 5.66 17.57 13.57
N MET A 428 4.67 17.77 14.43
CA MET A 428 4.88 18.42 15.74
C MET A 428 5.79 17.59 16.64
N LEU A 429 5.55 16.28 16.71
CA LEU A 429 6.29 15.37 17.58
C LEU A 429 7.77 15.30 17.22
N LEU A 430 8.13 15.46 15.94
CA LEU A 430 9.52 15.46 15.48
C LEU A 430 10.09 16.88 15.26
N ASN A 431 9.35 17.94 15.61
CA ASN A 431 9.86 19.29 15.55
C ASN A 431 10.59 19.63 16.85
N GLY A 432 11.90 19.81 16.78
CA GLY A 432 12.70 20.09 17.96
C GLY A 432 12.40 21.42 18.66
N THR A 433 11.80 22.41 17.99
CA THR A 433 11.33 23.64 18.64
C THR A 433 10.06 23.38 19.43
N GLU A 434 9.08 22.68 18.85
CA GLU A 434 7.84 22.28 19.54
C GLU A 434 8.11 21.40 20.76
N MET A 435 9.16 20.58 20.66
CA MET A 435 9.56 19.64 21.72
C MET A 435 10.48 20.24 22.79
N GLN A 436 10.76 21.56 22.77
CA GLN A 436 11.72 22.20 23.69
C GLN A 436 11.43 21.97 25.17
N GLU A 437 10.15 22.10 25.56
CA GLU A 437 9.70 21.97 26.95
C GLU A 437 8.89 20.68 27.19
N LYS A 438 9.05 19.70 26.30
CA LYS A 438 8.34 18.41 26.36
C LYS A 438 9.26 17.30 26.84
N VAL A 439 8.66 16.31 27.49
CA VAL A 439 9.33 15.05 27.83
C VAL A 439 8.58 13.89 27.18
N VAL A 440 9.32 12.85 26.81
CA VAL A 440 8.80 11.62 26.20
C VAL A 440 9.42 10.40 26.86
N ARG A 441 8.81 9.25 26.61
CA ARG A 441 9.32 7.96 27.07
C ARG A 441 10.33 7.40 26.06
N ILE A 442 11.47 6.94 26.58
CA ILE A 442 12.41 6.06 25.88
C ILE A 442 12.74 4.85 26.76
N LEU A 443 13.56 3.94 26.24
CA LEU A 443 14.23 2.92 27.06
C LEU A 443 15.66 3.36 27.33
N THR A 444 16.16 3.12 28.54
CA THR A 444 17.57 3.32 28.93
C THR A 444 18.15 2.01 29.42
N GLU A 445 19.41 1.74 29.10
CA GLU A 445 20.15 0.59 29.65
C GLU A 445 20.44 0.84 31.13
N GLN A 446 20.24 -0.19 31.96
CA GLN A 446 20.50 -0.14 33.39
C GLN A 446 22.02 -0.07 33.65
N PRO A 447 22.51 0.88 34.48
CA PRO A 447 23.96 1.06 34.71
C PRO A 447 24.67 -0.19 35.24
N GLU A 448 23.98 -0.96 36.09
CA GLU A 448 24.52 -2.13 36.77
C GLU A 448 24.28 -3.45 36.03
N GLN A 449 23.41 -3.45 35.01
CA GLN A 449 22.97 -4.64 34.27
C GLN A 449 23.01 -4.37 32.77
N LYS A 450 24.21 -4.48 32.19
CA LYS A 450 24.40 -4.33 30.74
C LYS A 450 23.49 -5.29 29.97
N GLY A 451 22.77 -4.79 28.97
CA GLY A 451 21.78 -5.52 28.19
C GLY A 451 20.38 -5.55 28.80
N GLU A 452 20.18 -5.00 30.01
CA GLU A 452 18.87 -4.85 30.65
C GLU A 452 18.38 -3.42 30.56
N TYR A 453 17.08 -3.24 30.29
CA TYR A 453 16.50 -1.92 30.00
C TYR A 453 15.32 -1.58 30.90
N GLU A 454 15.11 -0.30 31.14
CA GLU A 454 13.95 0.22 31.86
C GLU A 454 13.33 1.45 31.18
N ASN A 455 12.07 1.73 31.51
CA ASN A 455 11.36 2.90 30.98
C ASN A 455 11.93 4.19 31.58
N PHE A 456 12.46 5.05 30.73
CA PHE A 456 12.88 6.40 31.10
C PHE A 456 11.85 7.42 30.62
N MET A 457 11.05 7.96 31.54
CA MET A 457 9.87 8.80 31.24
C MET A 457 10.18 10.29 31.03
N GLN A 458 11.42 10.71 31.31
CA GLN A 458 11.80 12.14 31.40
C GLN A 458 12.76 12.57 30.28
N PHE A 459 12.79 11.84 29.15
CA PHE A 459 13.67 12.19 28.05
C PHE A 459 13.24 13.50 27.41
N LYS A 460 14.15 14.47 27.30
CA LYS A 460 13.91 15.76 26.61
C LYS A 460 14.34 15.63 25.15
N PRO A 461 13.42 15.49 24.19
CA PRO A 461 13.80 15.08 22.85
C PRO A 461 14.18 16.24 21.92
N SER A 462 14.06 17.49 22.35
CA SER A 462 14.32 18.68 21.51
C SER A 462 15.68 18.65 20.80
N ALA A 463 16.76 18.42 21.55
CA ALA A 463 18.11 18.39 20.99
C ALA A 463 18.30 17.21 20.03
N PHE A 464 17.78 16.03 20.40
CA PHE A 464 17.80 14.85 19.55
C PHE A 464 17.05 15.10 18.23
N ALA A 465 15.84 15.66 18.30
CA ALA A 465 15.03 15.96 17.12
C ALA A 465 15.72 16.98 16.20
N LYS A 466 16.29 18.06 16.75
CA LYS A 466 17.06 19.06 15.97
C LYS A 466 18.25 18.45 15.22
N GLN A 467 18.86 17.42 15.78
CA GLN A 467 20.04 16.79 15.21
C GLN A 467 19.72 15.67 14.22
N TYR A 468 18.74 14.82 14.55
CA TYR A 468 18.53 13.54 13.87
C TYR A 468 17.24 13.47 13.05
N THR A 469 16.41 14.52 13.03
CA THR A 469 15.14 14.50 12.30
C THR A 469 15.04 15.66 11.33
N ASP A 470 14.55 15.38 10.13
CA ASP A 470 14.19 16.39 9.15
C ASP A 470 12.81 16.04 8.57
N VAL A 471 11.78 16.42 9.32
CA VAL A 471 10.38 16.13 9.02
C VAL A 471 9.64 17.45 8.81
N GLY A 472 8.76 17.50 7.80
CA GLY A 472 7.89 18.65 7.62
C GLY A 472 7.01 18.61 6.38
N PHE A 473 6.02 19.49 6.36
CA PHE A 473 5.13 19.68 5.24
C PHE A 473 5.80 20.47 4.12
N VAL A 474 5.56 20.06 2.87
CA VAL A 474 5.98 20.79 1.67
C VAL A 474 4.87 21.69 1.13
N GLU A 475 3.63 21.35 1.45
CA GLU A 475 2.43 22.02 0.98
C GLU A 475 1.27 21.75 1.96
N THR A 476 0.41 22.75 2.16
CA THR A 476 -0.88 22.60 2.85
C THR A 476 -1.97 22.29 1.83
N TRP A 477 -2.71 21.19 2.06
CA TRP A 477 -3.75 20.69 1.16
C TRP A 477 -4.91 20.07 1.93
N GLY A 478 -6.13 20.12 1.37
CA GLY A 478 -7.29 19.41 1.91
C GLY A 478 -7.96 20.09 3.10
N CYS A 479 -7.77 21.41 3.23
CA CYS A 479 -8.39 22.23 4.27
C CYS A 479 -9.77 22.73 3.83
N VAL A 480 -10.63 23.04 4.80
CA VAL A 480 -11.97 23.56 4.62
C VAL A 480 -12.16 24.79 5.53
N PRO A 481 -12.60 25.95 5.00
CA PRO A 481 -12.80 26.23 3.58
C PRO A 481 -11.48 26.42 2.80
N ASP A 482 -10.41 26.84 3.47
CA ASP A 482 -9.07 27.05 2.94
C ASP A 482 -8.01 26.73 4.00
N CYS A 483 -6.74 26.81 3.63
CA CYS A 483 -5.62 26.44 4.50
C CYS A 483 -4.98 27.66 5.23
N ASP A 484 -5.59 28.85 5.21
CA ASP A 484 -4.94 30.06 5.72
C ASP A 484 -4.65 30.00 7.21
N PHE A 485 -5.41 29.21 7.98
CA PHE A 485 -5.16 28.96 9.40
C PHE A 485 -3.82 28.25 9.68
N TYR A 486 -3.14 27.73 8.66
CA TYR A 486 -1.81 27.16 8.79
C TYR A 486 -0.66 28.15 8.58
N ASN A 487 -0.94 29.35 8.06
CA ASN A 487 0.09 30.33 7.69
C ASN A 487 1.00 30.68 8.88
N ASP A 488 0.45 30.73 10.09
CA ASP A 488 1.18 31.02 11.33
C ASP A 488 1.54 29.75 12.14
N VAL A 489 1.23 28.57 11.61
CA VAL A 489 1.46 27.27 12.28
C VAL A 489 2.68 26.56 11.68
N TRP A 490 2.79 26.51 10.35
CA TRP A 490 3.83 25.73 9.68
C TRP A 490 4.83 26.61 8.95
N THR A 491 6.12 26.30 9.16
CA THR A 491 7.15 26.65 8.17
C THR A 491 7.26 25.52 7.16
N LEU A 492 6.79 25.76 5.93
CA LEU A 492 6.90 24.76 4.86
C LEU A 492 8.36 24.47 4.52
N LYS A 493 8.69 23.19 4.37
CA LYS A 493 10.00 22.68 3.98
C LYS A 493 10.07 22.58 2.44
N PRO A 494 11.27 22.70 1.84
CA PRO A 494 11.46 22.40 0.43
C PRO A 494 11.04 20.97 0.09
N GLU A 495 10.46 20.80 -1.10
CA GLU A 495 10.16 19.48 -1.66
C GLU A 495 11.46 18.69 -1.88
N ILE A 496 11.44 17.42 -1.48
CA ILE A 496 12.50 16.45 -1.77
C ILE A 496 11.87 15.33 -2.61
N PRO A 497 12.24 15.18 -3.89
CA PRO A 497 11.76 14.08 -4.72
C PRO A 497 11.99 12.73 -4.03
N LEU A 498 11.09 11.77 -4.29
CA LEU A 498 11.15 10.46 -3.62
C LEU A 498 12.55 9.81 -3.69
N PRO A 499 13.24 9.76 -4.85
CA PRO A 499 14.58 9.17 -4.91
C PRO A 499 15.62 9.84 -4.02
N GLU A 500 15.58 11.17 -3.89
CA GLU A 500 16.50 11.93 -3.05
C GLU A 500 16.33 11.62 -1.56
N GLN A 501 15.17 11.12 -1.15
CA GLN A 501 14.95 10.66 0.23
C GLN A 501 15.73 9.38 0.55
N PHE A 502 16.15 8.59 -0.45
CA PHE A 502 16.96 7.39 -0.22
C PHE A 502 18.38 7.70 0.28
N LYS A 503 18.82 8.96 0.26
CA LYS A 503 20.10 9.39 0.86
C LYS A 503 20.10 9.39 2.40
N TYR A 504 18.95 9.15 3.02
CA TYR A 504 18.77 9.15 4.48
C TYR A 504 18.64 7.73 5.03
N ARG A 505 19.18 7.47 6.23
CA ARG A 505 19.13 6.14 6.83
C ARG A 505 17.73 5.71 7.25
N TYR A 506 16.86 6.62 7.71
CA TYR A 506 15.55 6.27 8.24
C TYR A 506 14.43 6.99 7.48
N LEU A 507 13.47 6.21 6.94
CA LEU A 507 12.35 6.73 6.16
C LEU A 507 11.03 6.47 6.89
N ILE A 508 10.29 7.53 7.24
CA ILE A 508 8.97 7.37 7.87
C ILE A 508 7.88 7.22 6.80
N ASP A 509 7.07 6.17 6.92
CA ASP A 509 5.86 5.95 6.14
C ASP A 509 4.64 6.05 7.05
N VAL A 510 3.76 7.01 6.74
CA VAL A 510 2.47 7.19 7.41
C VAL A 510 1.38 7.39 6.38
N ASP A 511 0.17 7.00 6.75
CA ASP A 511 -1.02 7.08 5.92
C ASP A 511 -1.32 8.51 5.44
N GLY A 512 -2.13 8.63 4.39
CA GLY A 512 -2.76 9.87 3.94
C GLY A 512 -4.27 9.73 4.02
N HIS A 513 -5.01 10.10 2.96
CA HIS A 513 -6.43 9.77 2.86
C HIS A 513 -6.68 8.26 2.92
N SER A 514 -5.71 7.50 2.42
CA SER A 514 -5.59 6.05 2.56
C SER A 514 -4.11 5.66 2.67
N PHE A 515 -3.74 4.42 2.31
CA PHE A 515 -2.36 3.94 2.33
C PHE A 515 -1.37 4.86 1.58
N SER A 516 -0.08 4.74 1.91
CA SER A 516 0.99 5.50 1.28
C SER A 516 1.56 4.76 0.05
N GLY A 517 1.34 5.31 -1.15
CA GLY A 517 1.94 4.79 -2.39
C GLY A 517 3.47 4.85 -2.47
N ARG A 518 4.16 5.44 -1.47
CA ARG A 518 5.64 5.46 -1.39
C ARG A 518 6.22 4.16 -0.82
N TRP A 519 5.40 3.37 -0.14
CA TRP A 519 5.87 2.29 0.73
C TRP A 519 6.70 1.24 -0.01
N ARG A 520 6.25 0.81 -1.19
CA ARG A 520 6.99 -0.15 -2.02
C ARG A 520 8.40 0.34 -2.37
N ALA A 521 8.54 1.61 -2.75
CA ALA A 521 9.84 2.18 -3.11
C ALA A 521 10.76 2.38 -1.88
N PHE A 522 10.18 2.69 -0.71
CA PHE A 522 10.91 2.73 0.56
C PHE A 522 11.50 1.37 0.91
N LEU A 523 10.70 0.32 0.78
CA LEU A 523 11.16 -1.06 0.97
C LEU A 523 12.22 -1.47 -0.06
N GLU A 524 12.18 -0.96 -1.29
CA GLU A 524 13.21 -1.23 -2.31
C GLU A 524 14.52 -0.51 -2.02
N SER A 525 14.54 0.58 -1.25
CA SER A 525 15.76 1.34 -0.93
C SER A 525 16.67 0.62 0.08
N LYS A 526 17.94 1.00 0.18
CA LYS A 526 18.87 0.55 1.24
C LYS A 526 18.68 1.33 2.54
N SER A 527 17.56 2.03 2.71
CA SER A 527 17.21 2.78 3.92
C SER A 527 16.25 1.97 4.79
N LEU A 528 16.23 2.25 6.10
CA LEU A 528 15.35 1.58 7.04
C LEU A 528 13.97 2.24 7.04
N GLY A 529 12.96 1.54 6.52
CA GLY A 529 11.57 1.97 6.58
C GLY A 529 10.97 1.81 7.99
N ILE A 530 10.36 2.87 8.50
CA ILE A 530 9.58 2.91 9.74
C ILE A 530 8.12 3.20 9.37
N LYS A 531 7.20 2.27 9.62
CA LYS A 531 5.82 2.33 9.13
C LYS A 531 4.80 2.40 10.26
N ALA A 532 3.91 3.39 10.21
CA ALA A 532 2.65 3.40 10.93
C ALA A 532 1.49 3.48 9.93
N THR A 533 0.60 2.49 9.98
CA THR A 533 -0.58 2.44 9.11
C THR A 533 -1.74 1.72 9.79
N ILE A 534 -2.97 2.03 9.39
CA ILE A 534 -4.17 1.23 9.66
C ILE A 534 -4.64 0.45 8.43
N PHE A 535 -4.06 0.72 7.26
CA PHE A 535 -4.46 0.11 6.00
C PHE A 535 -3.71 -1.20 5.74
N ARG A 536 -4.43 -2.10 5.07
CA ARG A 536 -3.97 -3.37 4.53
C ARG A 536 -3.80 -3.26 3.03
N GLU A 537 -2.72 -3.86 2.56
CA GLU A 537 -2.38 -3.94 1.15
C GLU A 537 -2.14 -5.40 0.74
N TRP A 538 -2.20 -5.67 -0.57
CA TRP A 538 -2.05 -7.01 -1.17
C TRP A 538 -0.78 -7.77 -0.76
N HIS A 539 0.28 -7.05 -0.37
CA HIS A 539 1.60 -7.61 -0.08
C HIS A 539 1.87 -7.87 1.41
N ASP A 540 0.94 -7.54 2.31
CA ASP A 540 1.21 -7.57 3.75
C ASP A 540 1.58 -8.97 4.27
N SER A 541 1.04 -10.04 3.67
CA SER A 541 1.38 -11.42 4.03
C SER A 541 2.83 -11.79 3.75
N ARG A 542 3.52 -11.01 2.92
CA ARG A 542 4.91 -11.22 2.50
C ARG A 542 5.89 -10.42 3.35
N LEU A 543 5.44 -9.45 4.14
CA LEU A 543 6.29 -8.52 4.87
C LEU A 543 6.26 -8.83 6.37
N PHE A 544 7.44 -8.88 6.98
CA PHE A 544 7.61 -9.24 8.38
C PHE A 544 8.14 -8.02 9.13
N ALA A 545 7.32 -7.46 10.02
CA ALA A 545 7.74 -6.42 10.96
C ALA A 545 8.94 -6.89 11.79
N TRP A 546 9.88 -5.99 12.07
CA TRP A 546 11.18 -6.25 12.71
C TRP A 546 12.14 -7.16 11.93
N LYS A 547 11.84 -7.42 10.65
CA LYS A 547 12.73 -8.14 9.72
C LYS A 547 12.93 -7.37 8.42
N HIS A 548 11.84 -6.91 7.81
CA HIS A 548 11.87 -6.11 6.57
C HIS A 548 11.63 -4.62 6.81
N PHE A 549 11.04 -4.25 7.95
CA PHE A 549 10.78 -2.87 8.33
C PHE A 549 10.57 -2.75 9.84
N VAL A 550 10.54 -1.52 10.36
CA VAL A 550 10.23 -1.22 11.76
C VAL A 550 8.77 -0.76 11.86
N PRO A 551 7.90 -1.47 12.61
CA PRO A 551 6.54 -0.98 12.88
C PRO A 551 6.58 0.16 13.91
N MET A 552 5.68 1.13 13.74
CA MET A 552 5.47 2.27 14.63
C MET A 552 3.98 2.41 14.94
N ASP A 553 3.65 2.79 16.19
CA ASP A 553 2.26 2.96 16.60
C ASP A 553 1.63 4.16 15.89
N ASN A 554 0.35 4.06 15.53
CA ASN A 554 -0.40 5.15 14.89
C ASN A 554 -0.65 6.36 15.82
N ARG A 555 -0.39 6.23 17.12
CA ARG A 555 -0.32 7.33 18.12
C ARG A 555 1.07 7.94 18.24
N PHE A 556 2.09 7.31 17.64
CA PHE A 556 3.50 7.71 17.63
C PHE A 556 4.18 7.79 19.01
N ASP A 557 3.62 7.16 20.04
CA ASP A 557 4.13 7.19 21.41
C ASP A 557 5.39 6.33 21.62
N ASP A 558 5.80 5.56 20.60
CA ASP A 558 6.99 4.71 20.57
C ASP A 558 8.11 5.28 19.67
N ILE A 559 7.86 6.35 18.92
CA ILE A 559 8.81 6.86 17.89
C ILE A 559 10.18 7.20 18.47
N TYR A 560 10.22 7.86 19.63
CA TYR A 560 11.50 8.21 20.26
C TYR A 560 12.20 6.99 20.82
N SER A 561 11.48 6.00 21.36
CA SER A 561 12.08 4.72 21.78
C SER A 561 12.71 3.98 20.61
N ILE A 562 12.08 4.03 19.43
CA ILE A 562 12.58 3.46 18.18
C ILE A 562 13.84 4.20 17.70
N LEU A 563 13.78 5.53 17.58
CA LEU A 563 14.89 6.32 17.03
C LEU A 563 16.11 6.30 17.95
N THR A 564 15.94 6.43 19.26
CA THR A 564 17.07 6.39 20.21
C THR A 564 17.73 5.03 20.26
N TYR A 565 17.01 3.93 20.01
CA TYR A 565 17.59 2.58 19.92
C TYR A 565 18.61 2.48 18.79
N PHE A 566 18.26 2.93 17.58
CA PHE A 566 19.14 2.81 16.42
C PHE A 566 20.28 3.84 16.42
N VAL A 567 20.00 5.08 16.81
CA VAL A 567 20.99 6.17 16.81
C VAL A 567 21.92 6.10 18.03
N GLY A 568 21.39 5.69 19.18
CA GLY A 568 22.06 5.76 20.48
C GLY A 568 21.91 7.13 21.14
N VAL A 569 22.02 7.15 22.48
CA VAL A 569 21.93 8.37 23.32
C VAL A 569 22.88 8.25 24.50
N GLY A 570 23.50 9.36 24.88
CA GLY A 570 24.33 9.45 26.09
C GLY A 570 25.65 8.69 26.01
N ARG A 571 26.33 8.57 27.16
CA ARG A 571 27.57 7.81 27.31
C ARG A 571 27.55 7.00 28.60
N LEU A 572 28.04 5.77 28.53
CA LEU A 572 28.13 4.87 29.67
C LEU A 572 28.97 5.52 30.79
N GLY A 573 28.42 5.61 32.00
CA GLY A 573 29.10 6.14 33.18
C GLY A 573 28.92 7.65 33.45
N GLU A 574 28.38 8.43 32.52
CA GLU A 574 28.04 9.85 32.75
C GLU A 574 26.73 10.02 33.56
N GLN A 575 25.99 8.93 33.76
CA GLN A 575 24.71 8.85 34.48
C GLN A 575 24.82 9.24 35.96
N HIS A 576 26.01 9.09 36.56
CA HIS A 576 26.29 9.42 37.96
C HIS A 576 26.83 10.85 38.18
N LEU A 577 27.05 11.62 37.11
CA LEU A 577 27.67 12.96 37.17
C LEU A 577 26.66 14.10 37.13
N ALA A 578 25.36 13.80 37.00
CA ALA A 578 24.31 14.81 36.88
C ALA A 578 23.94 15.39 38.26
N GLU A 579 24.12 16.70 38.44
CA GLU A 579 23.43 17.47 39.49
C GLU A 579 21.91 17.46 39.22
N GLU A 580 21.09 17.63 40.27
CA GLU A 580 19.61 17.46 40.31
C GLU A 580 18.81 18.20 39.22
N ASN A 581 19.43 19.07 38.41
CA ASN A 581 18.77 19.93 37.42
C ASN A 581 18.83 19.44 35.95
N ASN A 582 19.53 18.34 35.63
CA ASN A 582 19.72 17.87 34.24
C ASN A 582 19.31 16.40 34.01
N ALA A 583 18.03 16.07 34.24
CA ALA A 583 17.52 14.70 34.10
C ALA A 583 17.74 14.06 32.70
N SER A 584 17.83 14.83 31.61
CA SER A 584 18.07 14.29 30.26
C SER A 584 19.49 13.76 30.03
N GLU A 585 20.46 14.12 30.87
CA GLU A 585 21.84 13.63 30.79
C GLU A 585 22.04 12.24 31.44
N ILE A 586 20.97 11.65 31.98
CA ILE A 586 21.02 10.38 32.74
C ILE A 586 20.68 9.16 31.87
N ALA A 587 20.01 9.35 30.72
CA ALA A 587 19.66 8.23 29.86
C ALA A 587 20.86 7.77 29.01
N TYR A 588 21.10 6.47 28.98
CA TYR A 588 22.08 5.83 28.11
C TYR A 588 21.39 4.77 27.25
N VAL A 589 21.53 4.89 25.94
CA VAL A 589 21.03 3.91 24.98
C VAL A 589 22.20 3.54 24.07
N PRO A 590 22.70 2.28 24.11
CA PRO A 590 23.73 1.87 23.18
C PRO A 590 23.22 1.96 21.74
N ARG A 591 24.14 2.24 20.83
CA ARG A 591 23.85 2.42 19.40
C ARG A 591 23.68 1.07 18.69
N HIS A 592 22.58 0.91 17.94
CA HIS A 592 22.28 -0.31 17.18
C HIS A 592 22.32 -0.12 15.65
N ASP A 593 23.36 0.58 15.14
CA ASP A 593 23.48 0.89 13.70
C ASP A 593 23.66 -0.34 12.81
N ALA A 594 24.39 -1.35 13.29
CA ALA A 594 24.56 -2.61 12.56
C ALA A 594 23.23 -3.34 12.36
N GLU A 595 22.35 -3.30 13.36
CA GLU A 595 21.00 -3.87 13.25
C GLU A 595 20.12 -3.05 12.30
N ALA A 596 20.19 -1.72 12.38
CA ALA A 596 19.47 -0.84 11.45
C ALA A 596 19.87 -1.12 10.00
N LYS A 597 21.18 -1.21 9.73
CA LYS A 597 21.72 -1.60 8.41
C LYS A 597 21.19 -2.95 7.97
N ARG A 598 21.23 -3.95 8.85
CA ARG A 598 20.77 -5.30 8.52
C ARG A 598 19.29 -5.31 8.15
N LEU A 599 18.43 -4.65 8.93
CA LEU A 599 17.00 -4.57 8.64
C LEU A 599 16.73 -3.84 7.31
N ALA A 600 17.44 -2.73 7.05
CA ALA A 600 17.31 -1.98 5.80
C ALA A 600 17.65 -2.86 4.58
N LEU A 601 18.81 -3.54 4.62
CA LEU A 601 19.24 -4.41 3.52
C LEU A 601 18.31 -5.61 3.35
N GLN A 602 17.86 -6.24 4.45
CA GLN A 602 16.91 -7.36 4.40
C GLN A 602 15.56 -6.94 3.80
N GLY A 603 15.04 -5.76 4.14
CA GLY A 603 13.86 -5.19 3.50
C GLY A 603 14.07 -4.96 2.00
N SER A 604 15.20 -4.34 1.64
CA SER A 604 15.64 -4.05 0.28
C SER A 604 15.73 -5.28 -0.61
N GLU A 605 16.42 -6.32 -0.14
CA GLU A 605 16.61 -7.58 -0.85
C GLU A 605 15.27 -8.31 -1.02
N TRP A 606 14.47 -8.36 0.04
CA TRP A 606 13.20 -9.07 0.01
C TRP A 606 12.18 -8.38 -0.89
N ALA A 607 12.05 -7.06 -0.83
CA ALA A 607 11.14 -6.29 -1.68
C ALA A 607 11.43 -6.49 -3.17
N ARG A 608 12.71 -6.45 -3.56
CA ARG A 608 13.14 -6.72 -4.95
C ARG A 608 12.88 -8.17 -5.39
N LYS A 609 12.68 -9.09 -4.45
CA LYS A 609 12.38 -10.50 -4.73
C LYS A 609 10.90 -10.81 -4.84
N VAL A 610 10.05 -10.23 -3.99
CA VAL A 610 8.63 -10.65 -3.85
C VAL A 610 7.60 -9.56 -4.13
N LEU A 611 8.03 -8.33 -4.40
CA LEU A 611 7.17 -7.18 -4.72
C LEU A 611 7.43 -6.63 -6.13
N ARG A 612 7.98 -7.42 -7.06
CA ARG A 612 8.23 -6.98 -8.43
C ARG A 612 6.91 -6.75 -9.16
N ARG A 613 6.97 -6.07 -10.31
CA ARG A 613 5.81 -5.93 -11.19
C ARG A 613 5.32 -7.29 -11.70
N ASP A 614 6.22 -8.25 -11.86
CA ASP A 614 5.85 -9.64 -12.15
C ASP A 614 5.00 -10.23 -11.02
N ASP A 615 5.38 -10.03 -9.76
CA ASP A 615 4.62 -10.53 -8.60
C ASP A 615 3.23 -9.85 -8.48
N ILE A 616 3.10 -8.61 -8.94
CA ILE A 616 1.81 -7.90 -9.11
C ILE A 616 0.96 -8.57 -10.21
N GLU A 617 1.54 -8.85 -11.39
CA GLU A 617 0.84 -9.57 -12.47
C GLU A 617 0.36 -10.95 -11.98
N ILE A 618 1.19 -11.70 -11.24
CA ILE A 618 0.82 -13.02 -10.71
C ILE A 618 -0.30 -12.95 -9.69
N TYR A 619 -0.26 -11.98 -8.78
CA TYR A 619 -1.32 -11.79 -7.79
C TYR A 619 -2.65 -11.45 -8.47
N MET A 620 -2.63 -10.51 -9.43
CA MET A 620 -3.83 -10.10 -10.14
C MET A 620 -4.40 -11.24 -11.00
N PHE A 621 -3.56 -12.01 -11.68
CA PHE A 621 -3.99 -13.19 -12.43
C PHE A 621 -4.62 -14.22 -11.47
N ARG A 622 -3.98 -14.49 -10.32
CA ARG A 622 -4.55 -15.42 -9.34
C ARG A 622 -5.91 -14.95 -8.84
N LEU A 623 -6.02 -13.67 -8.50
CA LEU A 623 -7.23 -13.05 -7.99
C LEU A 623 -8.40 -13.22 -8.96
N LEU A 624 -8.19 -12.98 -10.25
CA LEU A 624 -9.27 -13.09 -11.23
C LEU A 624 -9.66 -14.53 -11.56
N LEU A 625 -8.76 -15.52 -11.42
CA LEU A 625 -9.14 -16.93 -11.49
C LEU A 625 -10.01 -17.35 -10.30
N GLU A 626 -9.65 -16.93 -9.08
CA GLU A 626 -10.42 -17.25 -7.88
C GLU A 626 -11.77 -16.50 -7.88
N TYR A 627 -11.80 -15.22 -8.29
CA TYR A 627 -13.03 -14.45 -8.45
C TYR A 627 -13.93 -15.04 -9.54
N GLY A 628 -13.36 -15.38 -10.71
CA GLY A 628 -14.07 -16.05 -11.79
C GLY A 628 -14.75 -17.34 -11.33
N ARG A 629 -14.10 -18.11 -10.45
CA ARG A 629 -14.73 -19.27 -9.83
C ARG A 629 -15.85 -18.89 -8.86
N VAL A 630 -15.67 -17.89 -8.01
CA VAL A 630 -16.69 -17.48 -7.02
C VAL A 630 -18.01 -17.09 -7.70
N ILE A 631 -17.92 -16.46 -8.88
CA ILE A 631 -19.07 -16.00 -9.66
C ILE A 631 -19.58 -17.04 -10.67
N ASP A 632 -19.05 -18.27 -10.67
CA ASP A 632 -19.50 -19.33 -11.58
C ASP A 632 -20.71 -20.10 -10.99
N ASP A 633 -21.73 -20.37 -11.81
CA ASP A 633 -22.92 -21.11 -11.38
C ASP A 633 -22.60 -22.56 -10.97
N ASN A 634 -21.53 -23.14 -11.52
CA ASN A 634 -21.00 -24.45 -11.19
C ASN A 634 -19.76 -24.39 -10.28
N ARG A 635 -19.52 -23.28 -9.55
CA ARG A 635 -18.33 -23.05 -8.70
C ARG A 635 -17.91 -24.21 -7.78
N ASP A 636 -18.88 -25.02 -7.38
CA ASP A 636 -18.75 -26.18 -6.51
C ASP A 636 -18.28 -27.47 -7.21
N ARG A 637 -18.38 -27.52 -8.53
CA ARG A 637 -18.07 -28.66 -9.40
C ARG A 637 -16.99 -28.36 -10.43
N ILE A 638 -16.39 -27.17 -10.36
CA ILE A 638 -15.25 -26.80 -11.20
C ILE A 638 -13.98 -26.64 -10.36
N GLY A 639 -12.84 -26.86 -11.01
CA GLY A 639 -11.51 -26.73 -10.45
C GLY A 639 -10.53 -27.79 -10.96
N TYR A 640 -9.25 -27.53 -10.79
CA TYR A 640 -8.17 -28.44 -11.14
C TYR A 640 -8.17 -29.66 -10.18
N ALA A 641 -8.59 -30.82 -10.69
CA ALA A 641 -8.71 -32.07 -9.93
C ALA A 641 -7.39 -32.89 -9.86
N GLY A 642 -6.43 -32.65 -10.75
CA GLY A 642 -5.17 -33.41 -10.85
C GLY A 642 -4.27 -33.31 -9.61
N ASP A 643 -3.21 -34.11 -9.54
CA ASP A 643 -2.27 -34.09 -8.40
C ASP A 643 -1.09 -33.12 -8.60
N GLY A 644 -0.98 -32.48 -9.76
CA GLY A 644 0.07 -31.53 -10.14
C GLY A 644 1.37 -32.17 -10.61
N SER A 645 1.45 -33.51 -10.68
CA SER A 645 2.70 -34.20 -11.05
C SER A 645 3.10 -34.05 -12.52
N GLU A 646 2.18 -33.60 -13.38
CA GLU A 646 2.43 -33.37 -14.80
C GLU A 646 3.36 -32.18 -15.08
N LEU A 647 3.42 -31.20 -14.17
CA LEU A 647 4.33 -30.05 -14.27
C LEU A 647 5.67 -30.25 -13.57
N ASP A 648 5.77 -31.27 -12.74
CA ASP A 648 6.98 -31.55 -11.96
C ASP A 648 7.97 -32.44 -12.73
N LYS A 649 7.56 -32.96 -13.89
CA LYS A 649 8.45 -33.72 -14.78
C LYS A 649 9.34 -32.75 -15.55
N PRO A 650 10.67 -32.96 -15.62
CA PRO A 650 11.51 -32.20 -16.53
C PRO A 650 10.94 -32.38 -17.93
N THR A 651 10.62 -31.28 -18.62
CA THR A 651 10.30 -31.30 -20.04
C THR A 651 11.45 -31.97 -20.75
N VAL A 652 11.23 -33.23 -21.15
CA VAL A 652 12.13 -33.91 -22.09
C VAL A 652 12.13 -33.02 -23.32
N ALA A 653 13.26 -32.39 -23.60
CA ALA A 653 13.47 -31.64 -24.81
C ALA A 653 13.32 -32.61 -25.99
N GLY A 654 12.11 -32.72 -26.51
CA GLY A 654 11.81 -33.45 -27.73
C GLY A 654 12.30 -32.60 -28.91
N GLY A 655 13.50 -32.91 -29.40
CA GLY A 655 13.87 -32.61 -30.78
C GLY A 655 12.88 -33.29 -31.73
N PRO A 656 12.63 -32.68 -32.90
CA PRO A 656 13.56 -32.82 -34.02
C PRO A 656 14.40 -31.57 -34.31
#